data_AF-A0A1N6CXZ8-F1
#
_entry.id   AF-A0A1N6CXZ8-F1
#
_cell.length_a   1.000
_cell.length_b   1.000
_cell.length_c   1.000
_cell.angle_alpha   90.00
_cell.angle_beta   90.00
_cell.angle_gamma   90.00
#
_symmetry.space_group_name_H-M   'P 1'
#
loop_
_entity.id
_entity.type
_entity.pdbx_description
1 polymer ?
#
loop_
_entity_poly.entity_id
_entity_poly.type
_entity_poly.pdbx_seq_one_letter_code
_entity_poly.pdbx_strand_id
1 'polypeptide(L)'
;MHIQELFLKPLSRSINGVVKADQRDQETIYQELDEYVVTNELEKHFRAFFESYTSPLDDPSIANRVGVWVSGFFGSGKSHFLKTLSYLLANTEAFDANGQAKRAADFFDEQKLVDSSIRADIAKAVREPAHVVLFNIDSKASSNDDGNPILNVFLRVFNEHQGFSSDYPHIAHMERHLEKRGVYERFKQAFNEASGVVWEEERDGYQFYQDDIEQAIGAALDLSPEAAHKWFEESETNFSVSVENFCHWVKEFLESQSATQRMVFMVDEVGQFIGSDTRLMLTLQTLTENLGTICGGRAWIVVTSQADMDAVLGEMTASKANDFSKIAGRFKTRLSLSSSNSDEVIRKRLLVKTDPARAELEGVFEAKGSILRNQLTFDRSGPTLKNIEGVESFIANYPFVPYHFQLVQKVFEEIRKVGATGAHLAYGERSMLDAFHMAAKAVQEKTIGALVPMHCFYTAVEGFLDTAVKRTIDQASENPVLEAFDVETLRTLFMIRYVDLVKGTVDNLVTLSLTQIDDDRIAIREQLEATLARLEKESLITRNGDEYQFLTNEERDITRKIKATEVTSSDENKELSSLIFKDSFRDRNKYRYPVNKTDYSIGRYLDGHTLDGRYQSQLRVEVVSPLDVEYVQLSEAGCIHKSGDNGGQVLIKLPDDKRFTDELRTLLKTDKFIRLNLSANDHSVERILADRGRENQERKKRLRVRLEEMLLDADVYALGQKLDLNRNQLNTRLDEACRYLLENTYNKLSQLTALSPEPMRELQAVLTADDLGTQNLNLDGEEGNAQAVKEVEQYISLHGGEPVPLNPLIERFSNRPFGWPEGETLLILGRLHAAGRLTFHTAGPALSGKEAFELLNNARRRSEVRLQKKRQTEDAVLNKARNLTKELFGQLGPTSEKELFTYYVDRLSHWRRELEAYKSKTDVGNFPGRNAIENSLREVERLLRLDDSFDFFKTVASQQDTLLDVEEDYRDLNDFFTKQLTTWQQLEQALNRFAVNRLELEKNTQAQQALAECERIYRAEAPYAMLNQVDGLVRTLDEVNNRLIEEKRQHAIARIDTRIAKVSAEIAKSGIGTAELSNRLLHPLQQLKASVSQSVSVAQIYQLQTETAVDLEEESLDALHNAQAEAAKRQTPAPAGNTTTPAPTSENPKPAPQTAPGDKAYDPHTATAPAAVNAPKPVARVRVSDVLSRVHSGVYLESQAEVDAFMDELRKELEGSLSAGKRVQVR
;
A
#
# COMPACT_ATOMS: atom_id res chain seq x y z
N MET A 1 -22.91 74.43 15.71
CA MET A 1 -23.36 74.48 14.30
C MET A 1 -23.99 73.14 13.87
N HIS A 2 -24.87 73.13 12.87
CA HIS A 2 -25.42 71.93 12.20
C HIS A 2 -24.53 71.51 11.01
N ILE A 3 -24.58 70.25 10.59
CA ILE A 3 -23.69 69.74 9.53
C ILE A 3 -23.85 70.49 8.21
N GLN A 4 -25.07 70.89 7.81
CA GLN A 4 -25.28 71.64 6.56
C GLN A 4 -24.63 73.02 6.53
N GLU A 5 -24.41 73.65 7.69
CA GLU A 5 -23.83 74.99 7.83
C GLU A 5 -22.29 74.99 7.72
N LEU A 6 -21.67 73.80 7.76
CA LEU A 6 -20.22 73.64 7.76
C LEU A 6 -19.55 73.97 6.41
N PHE A 7 -20.28 73.81 5.31
CA PHE A 7 -19.72 73.73 3.96
C PHE A 7 -19.81 75.05 3.19
N LEU A 8 -18.77 75.38 2.44
CA LEU A 8 -18.67 76.63 1.67
C LEU A 8 -19.71 76.72 0.53
N LYS A 9 -20.04 75.59 -0.11
CA LYS A 9 -21.11 75.48 -1.11
C LYS A 9 -22.27 74.64 -0.53
N PRO A 10 -23.54 75.08 -0.57
CA PRO A 10 -24.67 74.38 0.08
C PRO A 10 -24.82 72.92 -0.35
N LEU A 11 -25.23 72.05 0.57
CA LEU A 11 -25.56 70.64 0.27
C LEU A 11 -26.83 70.50 -0.58
N SER A 12 -27.76 71.45 -0.51
CA SER A 12 -29.05 71.41 -1.22
C SER A 12 -28.94 71.55 -2.75
N ARG A 13 -27.82 72.06 -3.28
CA ARG A 13 -27.64 72.34 -4.71
C ARG A 13 -27.70 71.07 -5.59
N SER A 14 -28.08 71.26 -6.85
CA SER A 14 -27.90 70.24 -7.89
C SER A 14 -26.42 70.07 -8.22
N ILE A 15 -25.97 68.84 -8.43
CA ILE A 15 -24.65 68.50 -8.92
C ILE A 15 -24.84 67.75 -10.24
N ASN A 16 -24.42 68.34 -11.36
CA ASN A 16 -24.58 67.72 -12.67
C ASN A 16 -23.60 66.53 -12.80
N GLY A 17 -24.15 65.32 -12.73
CA GLY A 17 -23.38 64.08 -12.80
C GLY A 17 -23.13 63.55 -14.22
N VAL A 18 -23.98 63.88 -15.19
CA VAL A 18 -23.70 63.61 -16.62
C VAL A 18 -23.10 64.87 -17.23
N VAL A 19 -21.94 64.74 -17.85
CA VAL A 19 -21.35 65.78 -18.70
C VAL A 19 -21.51 65.32 -20.15
N LYS A 20 -22.38 65.97 -20.92
CA LYS A 20 -22.57 65.68 -22.35
C LYS A 20 -21.74 66.63 -23.21
N ALA A 21 -21.16 66.12 -24.30
CA ALA A 21 -20.39 66.92 -25.26
C ALA A 21 -21.27 67.94 -26.00
N ASP A 22 -22.48 67.53 -26.40
CA ASP A 22 -23.40 68.34 -27.21
C ASP A 22 -24.17 69.40 -26.38
N GLN A 23 -24.06 69.37 -25.05
CA GLN A 23 -24.77 70.28 -24.17
C GLN A 23 -24.01 71.62 -24.05
N ARG A 24 -24.58 72.66 -24.68
CA ARG A 24 -23.98 74.00 -24.86
C ARG A 24 -24.78 75.14 -24.20
N ASP A 25 -25.68 74.85 -23.26
CA ASP A 25 -26.42 75.89 -22.54
C ASP A 25 -25.54 76.66 -21.56
N GLN A 26 -25.67 77.99 -21.56
CA GLN A 26 -24.72 78.90 -20.91
C GLN A 26 -24.62 78.74 -19.38
N GLU A 27 -25.73 78.37 -18.73
CA GLU A 27 -25.79 78.14 -17.29
C GLU A 27 -25.06 76.85 -16.90
N THR A 28 -25.23 75.75 -17.66
CA THR A 28 -24.44 74.52 -17.45
C THR A 28 -22.95 74.75 -17.73
N ILE A 29 -22.58 75.55 -18.74
CA ILE A 29 -21.17 75.88 -18.99
C ILE A 29 -20.56 76.61 -17.77
N TYR A 30 -21.27 77.58 -17.19
CA TYR A 30 -20.81 78.28 -16.00
C TYR A 30 -20.71 77.33 -14.80
N GLN A 31 -21.70 76.46 -14.59
CA GLN A 31 -21.70 75.50 -13.47
C GLN A 31 -20.59 74.45 -13.60
N GLU A 32 -20.37 73.89 -14.79
CA GLU A 32 -19.27 72.96 -15.06
C GLU A 32 -17.91 73.62 -14.79
N LEU A 33 -17.69 74.85 -15.28
CA LEU A 33 -16.44 75.58 -15.07
C LEU A 33 -16.21 76.01 -13.60
N ASP A 34 -17.25 76.41 -12.86
CA ASP A 34 -17.15 76.72 -11.43
C ASP A 34 -16.92 75.47 -10.57
N GLU A 35 -17.65 74.38 -10.81
CA GLU A 35 -17.49 73.14 -10.04
C GLU A 35 -16.32 72.25 -10.49
N TYR A 36 -15.63 72.58 -11.59
CA TYR A 36 -14.43 71.86 -12.00
C TYR A 36 -13.35 71.92 -10.92
N VAL A 37 -12.83 70.76 -10.51
CA VAL A 37 -11.73 70.62 -9.54
C VAL A 37 -10.47 70.14 -10.26
N VAL A 38 -9.40 70.91 -10.16
CA VAL A 38 -8.06 70.43 -10.53
C VAL A 38 -7.47 69.67 -9.34
N THR A 39 -7.15 68.40 -9.55
CA THR A 39 -6.39 67.55 -8.62
C THR A 39 -4.88 67.66 -8.88
N ASN A 40 -4.06 67.17 -7.96
CA ASN A 40 -2.60 67.09 -8.14
C ASN A 40 -2.16 66.18 -9.32
N GLU A 41 -3.07 65.39 -9.87
CA GLU A 41 -2.91 64.62 -11.11
C GLU A 41 -3.29 65.46 -12.33
N LEU A 42 -4.48 66.07 -12.33
CA LEU A 42 -4.96 66.95 -13.41
C LEU A 42 -4.01 68.12 -13.67
N GLU A 43 -3.41 68.71 -12.65
CA GLU A 43 -2.42 69.80 -12.80
C GLU A 43 -1.21 69.36 -13.64
N LYS A 44 -0.74 68.11 -13.49
CA LYS A 44 0.34 67.54 -14.32
C LYS A 44 -0.10 67.33 -15.77
N HIS A 45 -1.35 66.92 -15.98
CA HIS A 45 -1.90 66.73 -17.34
C HIS A 45 -2.14 68.07 -18.05
N PHE A 46 -2.61 69.10 -17.35
CA PHE A 46 -2.66 70.46 -17.88
C PHE A 46 -1.27 70.97 -18.24
N ARG A 47 -0.24 70.77 -17.39
CA ARG A 47 1.14 71.14 -17.74
C ARG A 47 1.61 70.43 -19.01
N ALA A 48 1.51 69.10 -19.07
CA ALA A 48 1.95 68.32 -20.22
C ALA A 48 1.20 68.68 -21.53
N PHE A 49 -0.09 69.03 -21.43
CA PHE A 49 -0.84 69.55 -22.56
C PHE A 49 -0.35 70.94 -22.98
N PHE A 50 -0.34 71.93 -22.07
CA PHE A 50 -0.06 73.33 -22.41
C PHE A 50 1.41 73.60 -22.74
N GLU A 51 2.35 72.83 -22.20
CA GLU A 51 3.76 72.83 -22.64
C GLU A 51 3.87 72.38 -24.11
N SER A 52 3.16 71.31 -24.49
CA SER A 52 3.15 70.82 -25.87
C SER A 52 2.34 71.72 -26.81
N TYR A 53 1.24 72.29 -26.34
CA TYR A 53 0.37 73.15 -27.15
C TYR A 53 1.01 74.52 -27.38
N THR A 54 1.51 75.19 -26.34
CA THR A 54 2.09 76.54 -26.48
C THR A 54 3.52 76.56 -27.04
N SER A 55 4.02 75.40 -27.49
CA SER A 55 5.25 75.30 -28.30
C SER A 55 5.13 76.19 -29.56
N PRO A 56 6.21 76.88 -29.98
CA PRO A 56 6.21 77.75 -31.16
C PRO A 56 5.92 77.00 -32.48
N LEU A 57 5.37 77.72 -33.48
CA LEU A 57 5.03 77.15 -34.79
C LEU A 57 6.26 76.94 -35.71
N ASP A 58 7.39 77.57 -35.39
CA ASP A 58 8.68 77.40 -36.08
C ASP A 58 9.51 76.21 -35.56
N ASP A 59 9.08 75.54 -34.48
CA ASP A 59 9.68 74.29 -34.00
C ASP A 59 9.34 73.11 -34.94
N PRO A 60 10.29 72.50 -35.67
CA PRO A 60 10.01 71.40 -36.60
C PRO A 60 9.40 70.15 -35.95
N SER A 61 9.45 70.02 -34.62
CA SER A 61 8.83 68.93 -33.89
C SER A 61 7.31 69.06 -33.76
N ILE A 62 6.73 70.27 -33.89
CA ILE A 62 5.31 70.52 -33.57
C ILE A 62 4.35 69.77 -34.50
N ALA A 63 4.68 69.67 -35.80
CA ALA A 63 3.94 68.85 -36.78
C ALA A 63 3.85 67.37 -36.38
N ASN A 64 4.79 66.89 -35.57
CA ASN A 64 4.84 65.53 -35.02
C ASN A 64 4.41 65.45 -33.54
N ARG A 65 3.67 66.46 -33.04
CA ARG A 65 3.13 66.56 -31.67
C ARG A 65 1.65 66.91 -31.60
N VAL A 66 0.98 67.09 -32.75
CA VAL A 66 -0.43 67.52 -32.84
C VAL A 66 -1.46 66.50 -32.33
N GLY A 67 -1.05 65.24 -32.13
CA GLY A 67 -1.88 64.18 -31.57
C GLY A 67 -1.75 64.06 -30.06
N VAL A 68 -2.87 64.18 -29.34
CA VAL A 68 -2.98 64.01 -27.89
C VAL A 68 -3.92 62.86 -27.56
N TRP A 69 -3.47 61.92 -26.72
CA TRP A 69 -4.23 60.73 -26.32
C TRP A 69 -4.58 60.79 -24.83
N VAL A 70 -5.87 60.77 -24.51
CA VAL A 70 -6.39 60.80 -23.14
C VAL A 70 -6.90 59.40 -22.76
N SER A 71 -6.08 58.63 -22.04
CA SER A 71 -6.40 57.29 -21.56
C SER A 71 -6.99 57.30 -20.14
N GLY A 72 -7.62 56.21 -19.74
CA GLY A 72 -8.17 56.03 -18.39
C GLY A 72 -9.50 55.28 -18.39
N PHE A 73 -9.85 54.63 -17.28
CA PHE A 73 -11.07 53.81 -17.19
C PHE A 73 -12.36 54.64 -17.35
N PHE A 74 -13.52 53.97 -17.51
CA PHE A 74 -14.78 54.70 -17.65
C PHE A 74 -15.04 55.55 -16.41
N GLY A 75 -15.23 56.85 -16.63
CA GLY A 75 -15.58 57.81 -15.59
C GLY A 75 -14.43 58.27 -14.68
N SER A 76 -13.16 58.11 -15.08
CA SER A 76 -12.01 58.89 -14.55
C SER A 76 -11.93 60.31 -15.13
N GLY A 77 -13.08 60.95 -15.31
CA GLY A 77 -13.18 62.34 -15.77
C GLY A 77 -12.82 62.65 -17.25
N LYS A 78 -12.36 61.69 -18.07
CA LYS A 78 -11.89 61.93 -19.47
C LYS A 78 -12.72 62.94 -20.29
N SER A 79 -14.01 62.67 -20.50
CA SER A 79 -14.92 63.52 -21.28
C SER A 79 -15.09 64.91 -20.67
N HIS A 80 -15.09 65.00 -19.33
CA HIS A 80 -15.18 66.26 -18.60
C HIS A 80 -13.87 67.07 -18.68
N PHE A 81 -12.71 66.42 -18.66
CA PHE A 81 -11.41 67.04 -18.96
C PHE A 81 -11.36 67.54 -20.41
N LEU A 82 -11.79 66.73 -21.38
CA LEU A 82 -11.86 67.12 -22.79
C LEU A 82 -12.78 68.34 -23.01
N LYS A 83 -14.00 68.31 -22.45
CA LYS A 83 -14.96 69.41 -22.54
C LYS A 83 -14.46 70.69 -21.85
N THR A 84 -13.86 70.57 -20.67
CA THR A 84 -13.23 71.70 -19.94
C THR A 84 -12.07 72.30 -20.74
N LEU A 85 -11.25 71.45 -21.37
CA LEU A 85 -10.17 71.88 -22.25
C LEU A 85 -10.70 72.56 -23.52
N SER A 86 -11.87 72.14 -24.03
CA SER A 86 -12.53 72.81 -25.16
C SER A 86 -12.93 74.25 -24.82
N TYR A 87 -13.53 74.47 -23.64
CA TYR A 87 -13.92 75.80 -23.17
C TYR A 87 -12.71 76.68 -22.91
N LEU A 88 -11.63 76.11 -22.34
CA LEU A 88 -10.36 76.83 -22.18
C LEU A 88 -9.78 77.28 -23.53
N LEU A 89 -9.62 76.37 -24.50
CA LEU A 89 -8.98 76.71 -25.78
C LEU A 89 -9.84 77.61 -26.69
N ALA A 90 -11.16 77.52 -26.61
CA ALA A 90 -12.08 78.46 -27.27
C ALA A 90 -12.28 79.77 -26.47
N ASN A 91 -11.72 79.85 -25.25
CA ASN A 91 -11.92 80.92 -24.26
C ASN A 91 -13.40 81.37 -24.14
N THR A 92 -14.27 80.37 -23.98
CA THR A 92 -15.73 80.53 -23.99
C THR A 92 -16.19 81.50 -22.91
N GLU A 93 -17.15 82.36 -23.25
CA GLU A 93 -17.86 83.21 -22.30
C GLU A 93 -19.05 82.43 -21.75
N ALA A 94 -19.13 82.35 -20.42
CA ALA A 94 -20.18 81.65 -19.69
C ALA A 94 -20.94 82.63 -18.79
N PHE A 95 -22.22 82.36 -18.52
CA PHE A 95 -23.10 83.24 -17.74
C PHE A 95 -23.71 82.49 -16.56
N ASP A 96 -23.66 83.08 -15.37
CA ASP A 96 -24.34 82.53 -14.19
C ASP A 96 -25.86 82.81 -14.22
N ALA A 97 -26.60 82.19 -13.30
CA ALA A 97 -28.05 82.39 -13.14
C ALA A 97 -28.46 83.84 -12.80
N ASN A 98 -27.51 84.73 -12.48
CA ASN A 98 -27.71 86.15 -12.22
C ASN A 98 -27.29 87.04 -13.41
N GLY A 99 -26.82 86.46 -14.52
CA GLY A 99 -26.35 87.15 -15.71
C GLY A 99 -24.89 87.64 -15.67
N GLN A 100 -24.08 87.19 -14.70
CA GLN A 100 -22.66 87.53 -14.63
C GLN A 100 -21.84 86.75 -15.65
N ALA A 101 -21.23 87.46 -16.60
CA ALA A 101 -20.32 86.88 -17.58
C ALA A 101 -18.94 86.61 -16.98
N LYS A 102 -18.36 85.45 -17.26
CA LYS A 102 -16.97 85.10 -16.92
C LYS A 102 -16.35 84.25 -18.04
N ARG A 103 -15.08 84.48 -18.39
CA ARG A 103 -14.39 83.70 -19.43
C ARG A 103 -13.80 82.42 -18.87
N ALA A 104 -13.74 81.37 -19.68
CA ALA A 104 -13.25 80.05 -19.27
C ALA A 104 -11.87 80.08 -18.58
N ALA A 105 -10.94 80.91 -19.07
CA ALA A 105 -9.63 81.09 -18.44
C ALA A 105 -9.70 81.67 -17.01
N ASP A 106 -10.65 82.58 -16.73
CA ASP A 106 -10.77 83.26 -15.44
C ASP A 106 -11.24 82.33 -14.31
N PHE A 107 -11.78 81.15 -14.63
CA PHE A 107 -12.15 80.13 -13.63
C PHE A 107 -10.92 79.38 -13.08
N PHE A 108 -9.77 79.45 -13.76
CA PHE A 108 -8.53 78.77 -13.38
C PHE A 108 -7.59 79.73 -12.66
N ASP A 109 -8.14 80.36 -11.61
CA ASP A 109 -7.45 81.29 -10.72
C ASP A 109 -6.46 80.59 -9.75
N GLU A 110 -5.89 81.36 -8.83
CA GLU A 110 -4.88 80.87 -7.88
C GLU A 110 -5.41 79.85 -6.85
N GLN A 111 -6.74 79.75 -6.67
CA GLN A 111 -7.37 78.76 -5.80
C GLN A 111 -7.63 77.45 -6.56
N LYS A 112 -7.97 77.54 -7.85
CA LYS A 112 -8.25 76.37 -8.69
C LYS A 112 -7.01 75.75 -9.32
N LEU A 113 -6.02 76.56 -9.73
CA LEU A 113 -4.80 76.11 -10.39
C LEU A 113 -3.59 76.82 -9.75
N VAL A 114 -2.91 76.13 -8.85
CA VAL A 114 -1.90 76.73 -7.97
C VAL A 114 -0.67 77.15 -8.77
N ASP A 115 -0.21 76.28 -9.69
CA ASP A 115 0.97 76.52 -10.52
C ASP A 115 0.81 77.74 -11.45
N SER A 116 1.57 78.79 -11.14
CA SER A 116 1.62 80.04 -11.90
C SER A 116 2.19 79.88 -13.32
N SER A 117 2.98 78.83 -13.60
CA SER A 117 3.49 78.56 -14.94
C SER A 117 2.40 78.05 -15.88
N ILE A 118 1.56 77.11 -15.41
CA ILE A 118 0.43 76.59 -16.19
C ILE A 118 -0.60 77.70 -16.41
N ARG A 119 -0.88 78.54 -15.40
CA ARG A 119 -1.73 79.74 -15.55
C ARG A 119 -1.18 80.70 -16.61
N ALA A 120 0.15 80.89 -16.69
CA ALA A 120 0.77 81.72 -17.71
C ALA A 120 0.67 81.09 -19.13
N ASP A 121 0.81 79.77 -19.26
CA ASP A 121 0.65 79.08 -20.55
C ASP A 121 -0.82 79.01 -21.01
N ILE A 122 -1.79 78.87 -20.10
CA ILE A 122 -3.21 79.07 -20.40
C ILE A 122 -3.43 80.50 -20.90
N ALA A 123 -2.96 81.51 -20.15
CA ALA A 123 -3.06 82.93 -20.53
C ALA A 123 -2.30 83.31 -21.82
N LYS A 124 -1.38 82.45 -22.28
CA LYS A 124 -0.69 82.55 -23.58
C LYS A 124 -1.51 81.88 -24.69
N ALA A 125 -2.10 80.71 -24.41
CA ALA A 125 -2.95 79.96 -25.34
C ALA A 125 -4.25 80.71 -25.70
N VAL A 126 -4.89 81.36 -24.73
CA VAL A 126 -6.20 82.02 -24.94
C VAL A 126 -6.14 83.44 -25.53
N ARG A 127 -4.94 83.94 -25.88
CA ARG A 127 -4.77 85.24 -26.57
C ARG A 127 -5.32 85.22 -27.98
N GLU A 128 -5.20 84.07 -28.65
CA GLU A 128 -5.82 83.79 -29.94
C GLU A 128 -6.61 82.48 -29.81
N PRO A 129 -7.89 82.54 -29.42
CA PRO A 129 -8.71 81.36 -29.19
C PRO A 129 -8.78 80.43 -30.40
N ALA A 130 -8.69 79.13 -30.14
CA ALA A 130 -8.73 78.11 -31.17
C ALA A 130 -10.16 77.85 -31.65
N HIS A 131 -10.29 77.46 -32.92
CA HIS A 131 -11.51 76.82 -33.41
C HIS A 131 -11.57 75.40 -32.86
N VAL A 132 -12.35 75.18 -31.81
CA VAL A 132 -12.49 73.86 -31.18
C VAL A 132 -13.77 73.17 -31.67
N VAL A 133 -13.62 71.95 -32.19
CA VAL A 133 -14.73 71.09 -32.62
C VAL A 133 -14.80 69.90 -31.67
N LEU A 134 -15.66 70.00 -30.65
CA LEU A 134 -15.93 68.93 -29.68
C LEU A 134 -17.10 68.07 -30.16
N PHE A 135 -16.90 66.75 -30.24
CA PHE A 135 -17.93 65.78 -30.60
C PHE A 135 -17.63 64.40 -29.99
N ASN A 136 -18.67 63.59 -29.80
CA ASN A 136 -18.55 62.16 -29.56
C ASN A 136 -18.60 61.43 -30.92
N ILE A 137 -17.75 60.42 -31.13
CA ILE A 137 -17.67 59.75 -32.44
C ILE A 137 -18.78 58.71 -32.66
N ASP A 138 -19.19 58.00 -31.60
CA ASP A 138 -20.29 57.03 -31.65
C ASP A 138 -21.63 57.72 -31.98
N SER A 139 -21.85 58.97 -31.51
CA SER A 139 -23.10 59.72 -31.77
C SER A 139 -23.17 60.47 -33.11
N LYS A 140 -22.03 60.64 -33.81
CA LYS A 140 -21.95 61.36 -35.11
C LYS A 140 -21.67 60.43 -36.30
N ALA A 141 -21.50 59.13 -36.09
CA ALA A 141 -21.39 58.11 -37.13
C ALA A 141 -22.77 57.67 -37.65
N SER A 142 -22.87 57.33 -38.94
CA SER A 142 -24.09 56.85 -39.59
C SER A 142 -23.96 55.39 -40.02
N SER A 143 -25.08 54.67 -40.11
CA SER A 143 -25.13 53.30 -40.67
C SER A 143 -24.75 53.21 -42.14
N ASN A 144 -24.69 54.36 -42.83
CA ASN A 144 -24.43 54.47 -44.26
C ASN A 144 -22.99 54.91 -44.57
N ASP A 145 -22.12 55.02 -43.56
CA ASP A 145 -20.72 55.45 -43.69
C ASP A 145 -19.82 54.32 -44.25
N ASP A 146 -20.11 53.89 -45.49
CA ASP A 146 -19.35 52.86 -46.20
C ASP A 146 -17.88 53.29 -46.46
N GLY A 147 -16.96 52.33 -46.37
CA GLY A 147 -15.54 52.54 -46.68
C GLY A 147 -14.68 53.08 -45.52
N ASN A 148 -14.87 54.33 -45.08
CA ASN A 148 -14.02 54.94 -44.04
C ASN A 148 -14.76 55.85 -43.03
N PRO A 149 -15.40 55.27 -42.00
CA PRO A 149 -16.23 56.01 -41.04
C PRO A 149 -15.55 57.17 -40.32
N ILE A 150 -14.29 57.02 -39.86
CA ILE A 150 -13.60 58.10 -39.13
C ILE A 150 -13.45 59.35 -40.00
N LEU A 151 -13.08 59.18 -41.27
CA LEU A 151 -12.88 60.30 -42.19
C LEU A 151 -14.21 61.02 -42.49
N ASN A 152 -15.30 60.27 -42.66
CA ASN A 152 -16.63 60.82 -42.89
C ASN A 152 -17.11 61.64 -41.68
N VAL A 153 -16.97 61.12 -40.45
CA VAL A 153 -17.37 61.87 -39.24
C VAL A 153 -16.55 63.15 -39.06
N PHE A 154 -15.23 63.12 -39.28
CA PHE A 154 -14.39 64.32 -39.25
C PHE A 154 -14.81 65.36 -40.30
N LEU A 155 -15.22 64.93 -41.49
CA LEU A 155 -15.74 65.83 -42.54
C LEU A 155 -17.12 66.40 -42.16
N ARG A 156 -18.05 65.57 -41.66
CA ARG A 156 -19.37 65.97 -41.15
C ARG A 156 -19.26 67.11 -40.14
N VAL A 157 -18.47 66.94 -39.08
CA VAL A 157 -18.32 67.96 -38.02
C VAL A 157 -17.50 69.18 -38.46
N PHE A 158 -16.61 69.06 -39.45
CA PHE A 158 -15.89 70.20 -40.02
C PHE A 158 -16.79 71.04 -40.94
N ASN A 159 -17.69 70.40 -41.69
CA ASN A 159 -18.72 71.09 -42.48
C ASN A 159 -19.69 71.82 -41.55
N GLU A 160 -20.20 71.14 -40.53
CA GLU A 160 -21.08 71.68 -39.47
C GLU A 160 -20.46 72.91 -38.78
N HIS A 161 -19.16 72.87 -38.45
CA HIS A 161 -18.42 74.01 -37.88
C HIS A 161 -18.26 75.21 -38.83
N GLN A 162 -18.35 74.99 -40.15
CA GLN A 162 -18.38 76.05 -41.17
C GLN A 162 -19.81 76.48 -41.56
N GLY A 163 -20.85 75.82 -41.03
CA GLY A 163 -22.25 76.05 -41.40
C GLY A 163 -22.74 75.28 -42.64
N PHE A 164 -21.88 74.49 -43.30
CA PHE A 164 -22.22 73.66 -44.47
C PHE A 164 -22.99 72.38 -44.08
N SER A 165 -23.57 71.69 -45.07
CA SER A 165 -24.33 70.45 -44.86
C SER A 165 -23.48 69.38 -44.18
N SER A 166 -24.07 68.76 -43.16
CA SER A 166 -23.43 67.77 -42.29
C SER A 166 -23.38 66.39 -42.97
N ASP A 167 -24.50 65.99 -43.57
CA ASP A 167 -24.72 64.60 -44.00
C ASP A 167 -24.48 64.33 -45.49
N TYR A 168 -24.38 65.38 -46.31
CA TYR A 168 -24.14 65.26 -47.75
C TYR A 168 -22.83 65.94 -48.17
N PRO A 169 -21.69 65.22 -48.16
CA PRO A 169 -20.36 65.78 -48.43
C PRO A 169 -20.20 66.48 -49.79
N HIS A 170 -20.94 66.06 -50.82
CA HIS A 170 -20.91 66.71 -52.15
C HIS A 170 -21.66 68.06 -52.12
N ILE A 171 -22.81 68.16 -51.44
CA ILE A 171 -23.54 69.42 -51.20
C ILE A 171 -22.65 70.39 -50.41
N ALA A 172 -22.00 69.94 -49.34
CA ALA A 172 -21.07 70.77 -48.58
C ALA A 172 -19.86 71.25 -49.39
N HIS A 173 -19.43 70.48 -50.39
CA HIS A 173 -18.38 70.90 -51.32
C HIS A 173 -18.89 71.94 -52.35
N MET A 174 -20.16 71.83 -52.79
CA MET A 174 -20.83 72.89 -53.55
C MET A 174 -20.92 74.19 -52.75
N GLU A 175 -21.45 74.14 -51.52
CA GLU A 175 -21.55 75.33 -50.64
C GLU A 175 -20.16 75.97 -50.42
N ARG A 176 -19.13 75.16 -50.11
CA ARG A 176 -17.74 75.63 -50.00
C ARG A 176 -17.22 76.27 -51.28
N HIS A 177 -17.58 75.79 -52.47
CA HIS A 177 -17.17 76.38 -53.75
C HIS A 177 -17.87 77.71 -54.05
N LEU A 178 -19.14 77.83 -53.70
CA LEU A 178 -19.93 79.06 -53.82
C LEU A 178 -19.41 80.13 -52.84
N GLU A 179 -19.09 79.73 -51.61
CA GLU A 179 -18.55 80.62 -50.57
C GLU A 179 -17.13 81.12 -50.96
N LYS A 180 -16.26 80.22 -51.43
CA LYS A 180 -14.92 80.56 -51.94
C LYS A 180 -14.94 81.50 -53.16
N ARG A 181 -16.07 81.62 -53.85
CA ARG A 181 -16.32 82.60 -54.93
C ARG A 181 -17.06 83.86 -54.46
N GLY A 182 -17.53 83.92 -53.22
CA GLY A 182 -18.34 85.03 -52.70
C GLY A 182 -19.76 85.11 -53.27
N VAL A 183 -20.32 83.99 -53.75
CA VAL A 183 -21.65 83.92 -54.38
C VAL A 183 -22.66 83.04 -53.63
N TYR A 184 -22.30 82.52 -52.45
CA TYR A 184 -23.20 81.64 -51.68
C TYR A 184 -24.51 82.33 -51.25
N GLU A 185 -24.47 83.60 -50.83
CA GLU A 185 -25.69 84.37 -50.57
C GLU A 185 -26.54 84.62 -51.84
N ARG A 186 -25.90 84.79 -53.01
CA ARG A 186 -26.60 84.89 -54.31
C ARG A 186 -27.29 83.58 -54.67
N PHE A 187 -26.66 82.44 -54.37
CA PHE A 187 -27.26 81.11 -54.51
C PHE A 187 -28.45 80.90 -53.54
N LYS A 188 -28.29 81.19 -52.24
CA LYS A 188 -29.37 81.06 -51.25
C LYS A 188 -30.59 81.94 -51.60
N GLN A 189 -30.36 83.13 -52.14
CA GLN A 189 -31.42 84.01 -52.65
C GLN A 189 -32.09 83.41 -53.89
N ALA A 190 -31.32 83.02 -54.92
CA ALA A 190 -31.85 82.44 -56.15
C ALA A 190 -32.61 81.12 -55.94
N PHE A 191 -32.17 80.30 -54.96
CA PHE A 191 -32.87 79.09 -54.56
C PHE A 191 -34.23 79.41 -53.93
N ASN A 192 -34.27 80.33 -52.95
CA ASN A 192 -35.52 80.75 -52.30
C ASN A 192 -36.48 81.46 -53.30
N GLU A 193 -35.96 82.17 -54.30
CA GLU A 193 -36.77 82.73 -55.40
C GLU A 193 -37.37 81.66 -56.35
N ALA A 194 -36.78 80.47 -56.41
CA ALA A 194 -37.25 79.34 -57.21
C ALA A 194 -38.22 78.43 -56.43
N SER A 195 -37.74 77.88 -55.31
CA SER A 195 -38.43 76.87 -54.50
C SER A 195 -39.39 77.45 -53.45
N GLY A 196 -39.20 78.72 -53.06
CA GLY A 196 -39.97 79.38 -51.99
C GLY A 196 -39.57 78.97 -50.57
N VAL A 197 -38.45 78.26 -50.38
CA VAL A 197 -37.95 77.77 -49.08
C VAL A 197 -36.50 78.20 -48.81
N VAL A 198 -36.12 78.23 -47.52
CA VAL A 198 -34.76 78.60 -47.10
C VAL A 198 -33.82 77.41 -47.32
N TRP A 199 -32.74 77.63 -48.10
CA TRP A 199 -31.73 76.60 -48.39
C TRP A 199 -31.22 75.87 -47.14
N GLU A 200 -30.90 76.61 -46.08
CA GLU A 200 -30.32 76.05 -44.84
C GLU A 200 -31.30 75.15 -44.05
N GLU A 201 -32.61 75.22 -44.34
CA GLU A 201 -33.66 74.39 -43.72
C GLU A 201 -33.97 73.12 -44.54
N GLU A 202 -33.88 73.17 -45.88
CA GLU A 202 -34.31 72.09 -46.80
C GLU A 202 -33.16 71.40 -47.57
N ARG A 203 -31.90 71.84 -47.41
CA ARG A 203 -30.72 71.27 -48.12
C ARG A 203 -30.50 69.77 -47.92
N ASP A 204 -30.95 69.21 -46.79
CA ASP A 204 -30.83 67.77 -46.52
C ASP A 204 -31.91 66.97 -47.28
N GLY A 205 -32.88 67.66 -47.91
CA GLY A 205 -33.86 67.13 -48.87
C GLY A 205 -33.54 67.41 -50.34
N TYR A 206 -32.28 67.75 -50.70
CA TYR A 206 -31.88 68.27 -52.03
C TYR A 206 -32.45 67.49 -53.24
N GLN A 207 -32.60 66.16 -53.13
CA GLN A 207 -33.14 65.29 -54.20
C GLN A 207 -34.58 65.64 -54.61
N PHE A 208 -35.35 66.34 -53.77
CA PHE A 208 -36.69 66.81 -54.10
C PHE A 208 -36.72 68.19 -54.80
N TYR A 209 -35.60 68.90 -54.81
CA TYR A 209 -35.45 70.28 -55.28
C TYR A 209 -34.41 70.43 -56.39
N GLN A 210 -34.07 69.36 -57.11
CA GLN A 210 -32.99 69.34 -58.11
C GLN A 210 -33.12 70.46 -59.16
N ASP A 211 -34.30 70.63 -59.77
CA ASP A 211 -34.57 71.70 -60.76
C ASP A 211 -34.30 73.11 -60.18
N ASP A 212 -34.72 73.37 -58.93
CA ASP A 212 -34.53 74.65 -58.24
C ASP A 212 -33.04 74.89 -57.88
N ILE A 213 -32.34 73.84 -57.47
CA ILE A 213 -30.90 73.88 -57.16
C ILE A 213 -30.10 74.16 -58.44
N GLU A 214 -30.41 73.49 -59.55
CA GLU A 214 -29.76 73.71 -60.83
C GLU A 214 -30.03 75.12 -61.38
N GLN A 215 -31.27 75.63 -61.23
CA GLN A 215 -31.60 77.02 -61.54
C GLN A 215 -30.80 78.00 -60.67
N ALA A 216 -30.68 77.75 -59.36
CA ALA A 216 -29.93 78.60 -58.43
C ALA A 216 -28.41 78.55 -58.68
N ILE A 217 -27.85 77.39 -59.02
CA ILE A 217 -26.44 77.22 -59.44
C ILE A 217 -26.19 78.03 -60.71
N GLY A 218 -27.05 77.88 -61.73
CA GLY A 218 -26.98 78.64 -62.97
C GLY A 218 -27.03 80.16 -62.73
N ALA A 219 -27.98 80.59 -61.90
CA ALA A 219 -28.18 82.00 -61.54
C ALA A 219 -27.08 82.59 -60.64
N ALA A 220 -26.33 81.78 -59.88
CA ALA A 220 -25.26 82.24 -58.99
C ALA A 220 -23.86 82.20 -59.61
N LEU A 221 -23.58 81.20 -60.45
CA LEU A 221 -22.29 81.00 -61.14
C LEU A 221 -22.27 81.52 -62.59
N ASP A 222 -23.38 82.07 -63.08
CA ASP A 222 -23.56 82.56 -64.45
C ASP A 222 -23.32 81.47 -65.52
N LEU A 223 -23.82 80.26 -65.26
CA LEU A 223 -23.74 79.08 -66.13
C LEU A 223 -25.01 78.92 -66.99
N SER A 224 -24.93 78.18 -68.11
CA SER A 224 -26.12 77.73 -68.82
C SER A 224 -26.82 76.58 -68.07
N PRO A 225 -28.13 76.35 -68.27
CA PRO A 225 -28.85 75.28 -67.59
C PRO A 225 -28.21 73.90 -67.80
N GLU A 226 -27.75 73.60 -69.02
CA GLU A 226 -27.10 72.33 -69.34
C GLU A 226 -25.74 72.17 -68.65
N ALA A 227 -25.05 73.28 -68.37
CA ALA A 227 -23.80 73.29 -67.63
C ALA A 227 -24.02 73.22 -66.10
N ALA A 228 -25.11 73.79 -65.58
CA ALA A 228 -25.49 73.70 -64.18
C ALA A 228 -25.97 72.27 -63.83
N HIS A 229 -26.90 71.71 -64.61
CA HIS A 229 -27.37 70.33 -64.51
C HIS A 229 -26.21 69.34 -64.53
N LYS A 230 -25.36 69.44 -65.56
CA LYS A 230 -24.19 68.59 -65.70
C LYS A 230 -23.24 68.70 -64.51
N TRP A 231 -23.01 69.91 -63.98
CA TRP A 231 -22.11 70.11 -62.84
C TRP A 231 -22.67 69.51 -61.55
N PHE A 232 -23.98 69.57 -61.35
CA PHE A 232 -24.65 68.99 -60.19
C PHE A 232 -24.60 67.45 -60.21
N GLU A 233 -25.00 66.82 -61.33
CA GLU A 233 -24.90 65.37 -61.58
C GLU A 233 -23.44 64.86 -61.47
N GLU A 234 -22.47 65.57 -62.05
CA GLU A 234 -21.04 65.22 -61.91
C GLU A 234 -20.54 65.43 -60.46
N SER A 235 -21.19 66.26 -59.64
CA SER A 235 -20.80 66.48 -58.23
C SER A 235 -21.21 65.34 -57.29
N GLU A 236 -22.39 64.73 -57.47
CA GLU A 236 -22.78 63.55 -56.69
C GLU A 236 -21.93 62.32 -57.10
N THR A 237 -21.71 62.15 -58.41
CA THR A 237 -21.08 60.93 -58.96
C THR A 237 -19.56 60.87 -58.90
N ASN A 238 -18.85 62.02 -58.93
CA ASN A 238 -17.37 62.05 -58.94
C ASN A 238 -16.73 62.49 -57.62
N PHE A 239 -17.51 62.91 -56.62
CA PHE A 239 -16.95 63.44 -55.37
C PHE A 239 -16.37 62.32 -54.50
N SER A 240 -15.03 62.29 -54.39
CA SER A 240 -14.29 61.31 -53.59
C SER A 240 -13.59 61.98 -52.40
N VAL A 241 -13.88 61.47 -51.20
CA VAL A 241 -13.27 61.93 -49.95
C VAL A 241 -11.96 61.19 -49.71
N SER A 242 -10.89 61.93 -49.44
CA SER A 242 -9.59 61.38 -49.03
C SER A 242 -9.05 62.13 -47.82
N VAL A 243 -8.17 61.47 -47.04
CA VAL A 243 -7.54 62.09 -45.86
C VAL A 243 -6.74 63.33 -46.27
N GLU A 244 -6.08 63.29 -47.43
CA GLU A 244 -5.33 64.41 -47.99
C GLU A 244 -6.24 65.57 -48.41
N ASN A 245 -7.34 65.30 -49.12
CA ASN A 245 -8.33 66.31 -49.51
C ASN A 245 -8.92 67.01 -48.27
N PHE A 246 -9.28 66.25 -47.23
CA PHE A 246 -9.76 66.80 -45.97
C PHE A 246 -8.72 67.71 -45.29
N CYS A 247 -7.47 67.27 -45.20
CA CYS A 247 -6.40 68.07 -44.60
C CYS A 247 -6.11 69.34 -45.40
N HIS A 248 -6.28 69.31 -46.73
CA HIS A 248 -6.22 70.50 -47.57
C HIS A 248 -7.39 71.46 -47.32
N TRP A 249 -8.63 71.00 -47.15
CA TRP A 249 -9.75 71.88 -46.79
C TRP A 249 -9.59 72.51 -45.39
N VAL A 250 -9.08 71.76 -44.40
CA VAL A 250 -8.74 72.30 -43.07
C VAL A 250 -7.59 73.33 -43.17
N LYS A 251 -6.61 73.10 -44.05
CA LYS A 251 -5.56 74.09 -44.35
C LYS A 251 -6.12 75.36 -44.97
N GLU A 252 -6.97 75.26 -46.01
CA GLU A 252 -7.55 76.44 -46.66
C GLU A 252 -8.39 77.28 -45.67
N PHE A 253 -9.14 76.63 -44.78
CA PHE A 253 -9.82 77.30 -43.67
C PHE A 253 -8.83 78.01 -42.73
N LEU A 254 -7.75 77.35 -42.31
CA LEU A 254 -6.72 77.96 -41.47
C LEU A 254 -5.88 79.04 -42.20
N GLU A 255 -5.90 79.12 -43.52
CA GLU A 255 -5.25 80.18 -44.31
C GLU A 255 -6.15 81.41 -44.52
N SER A 256 -7.44 81.35 -44.20
CA SER A 256 -8.33 82.52 -44.11
C SER A 256 -8.43 83.13 -42.69
N GLN A 257 -7.91 82.43 -41.67
CA GLN A 257 -7.84 82.90 -40.27
C GLN A 257 -6.50 83.61 -39.96
N SER A 258 -6.27 83.95 -38.68
CA SER A 258 -4.95 84.44 -38.22
C SER A 258 -3.82 83.43 -38.53
N ALA A 259 -2.62 83.96 -38.81
CA ALA A 259 -1.42 83.16 -39.03
C ALA A 259 -1.05 82.27 -37.83
N THR A 260 -1.36 82.71 -36.60
CA THR A 260 -1.04 82.03 -35.34
C THR A 260 -2.20 81.22 -34.75
N GLN A 261 -3.42 81.46 -35.23
CA GLN A 261 -4.62 80.76 -34.77
C GLN A 261 -4.64 79.29 -35.21
N ARG A 262 -5.35 78.46 -34.43
CA ARG A 262 -5.33 77.00 -34.53
C ARG A 262 -6.73 76.41 -34.57
N MET A 263 -6.81 75.17 -35.05
CA MET A 263 -8.00 74.33 -34.98
C MET A 263 -7.72 73.08 -34.15
N VAL A 264 -8.67 72.67 -33.32
CA VAL A 264 -8.54 71.50 -32.43
C VAL A 264 -9.78 70.63 -32.55
N PHE A 265 -9.64 69.44 -33.14
CA PHE A 265 -10.65 68.39 -33.10
C PHE A 265 -10.56 67.68 -31.76
N MET A 266 -11.66 67.66 -31.00
CA MET A 266 -11.77 67.00 -29.70
C MET A 266 -12.79 65.89 -29.79
N VAL A 267 -12.30 64.64 -29.78
CA VAL A 267 -13.07 63.46 -30.13
C VAL A 267 -13.23 62.54 -28.93
N ASP A 268 -14.45 62.43 -28.43
CA ASP A 268 -14.76 61.55 -27.31
C ASP A 268 -15.13 60.13 -27.76
N GLU A 269 -14.77 59.14 -26.94
CA GLU A 269 -15.04 57.70 -27.06
C GLU A 269 -14.40 56.96 -28.26
N VAL A 270 -13.40 57.57 -28.90
CA VAL A 270 -12.59 56.97 -30.01
C VAL A 270 -12.12 55.54 -29.72
N GLY A 271 -11.66 55.26 -28.49
CA GLY A 271 -11.21 53.91 -28.11
C GLY A 271 -12.32 52.84 -28.13
N GLN A 272 -13.58 53.23 -28.00
CA GLN A 272 -14.74 52.32 -28.07
C GLN A 272 -15.15 52.07 -29.53
N PHE A 273 -15.29 53.16 -30.32
CA PHE A 273 -15.64 53.11 -31.74
C PHE A 273 -14.64 52.31 -32.60
N ILE A 274 -13.34 52.42 -32.30
CA ILE A 274 -12.30 51.63 -32.97
C ILE A 274 -12.36 50.15 -32.55
N GLY A 275 -12.70 49.87 -31.28
CA GLY A 275 -12.80 48.53 -30.73
C GLY A 275 -11.52 47.70 -30.97
N SER A 276 -11.61 46.71 -31.87
CA SER A 276 -10.47 45.89 -32.29
C SER A 276 -10.07 46.07 -33.77
N ASP A 277 -10.69 47.00 -34.52
CA ASP A 277 -10.33 47.21 -35.93
C ASP A 277 -9.10 48.12 -36.10
N THR A 278 -7.99 47.45 -36.42
CA THR A 278 -6.71 48.08 -36.77
C THR A 278 -6.78 49.05 -37.96
N ARG A 279 -7.76 48.93 -38.88
CA ARG A 279 -7.90 49.80 -40.06
C ARG A 279 -8.39 51.20 -39.69
N LEU A 280 -9.33 51.28 -38.74
CA LEU A 280 -9.83 52.55 -38.21
C LEU A 280 -8.69 53.29 -37.48
N MET A 281 -7.94 52.58 -36.64
CA MET A 281 -6.76 53.14 -35.95
C MET A 281 -5.69 53.67 -36.93
N LEU A 282 -5.41 52.95 -38.02
CA LEU A 282 -4.49 53.40 -39.08
C LEU A 282 -5.00 54.63 -39.84
N THR A 283 -6.32 54.76 -40.04
CA THR A 283 -6.90 56.01 -40.59
C THR A 283 -6.68 57.17 -39.64
N LEU A 284 -7.00 57.01 -38.35
CA LEU A 284 -6.81 58.07 -37.35
C LEU A 284 -5.34 58.51 -37.25
N GLN A 285 -4.39 57.57 -37.32
CA GLN A 285 -2.96 57.90 -37.42
C GLN A 285 -2.67 58.75 -38.66
N THR A 286 -3.12 58.30 -39.83
CA THR A 286 -2.87 58.98 -41.12
C THR A 286 -3.47 60.38 -41.14
N LEU A 287 -4.66 60.55 -40.56
CA LEU A 287 -5.35 61.83 -40.39
C LEU A 287 -4.57 62.78 -39.46
N THR A 288 -4.07 62.27 -38.33
CA THR A 288 -3.22 63.02 -37.39
C THR A 288 -1.93 63.48 -38.04
N GLU A 289 -1.26 62.60 -38.81
CA GLU A 289 -0.01 62.87 -39.51
C GLU A 289 -0.19 63.89 -40.66
N ASN A 290 -1.25 63.73 -41.47
CA ASN A 290 -1.53 64.63 -42.58
C ASN A 290 -1.97 66.01 -42.08
N LEU A 291 -2.81 66.12 -41.04
CA LEU A 291 -3.15 67.41 -40.44
C LEU A 291 -1.91 68.13 -39.88
N GLY A 292 -1.08 67.41 -39.12
CA GLY A 292 0.15 67.98 -38.55
C GLY A 292 1.12 68.50 -39.61
N THR A 293 1.26 67.77 -40.71
CA THR A 293 2.18 68.10 -41.81
C THR A 293 1.62 69.18 -42.74
N ILE A 294 0.40 69.02 -43.24
CA ILE A 294 -0.21 69.91 -44.25
C ILE A 294 -0.60 71.26 -43.63
N CYS A 295 -1.13 71.27 -42.40
CA CYS A 295 -1.51 72.50 -41.70
C CYS A 295 -0.37 73.16 -40.91
N GLY A 296 0.87 72.64 -40.99
CA GLY A 296 2.04 73.21 -40.31
C GLY A 296 1.90 73.27 -38.79
N GLY A 297 1.38 72.20 -38.17
CA GLY A 297 1.15 72.14 -36.72
C GLY A 297 0.00 73.01 -36.19
N ARG A 298 -0.78 73.69 -37.05
CA ARG A 298 -1.93 74.51 -36.63
C ARG A 298 -3.24 73.74 -36.44
N ALA A 299 -3.33 72.49 -36.93
CA ALA A 299 -4.47 71.59 -36.72
C ALA A 299 -4.10 70.45 -35.76
N TRP A 300 -4.88 70.26 -34.70
CA TRP A 300 -4.66 69.30 -33.61
C TRP A 300 -5.79 68.30 -33.49
N ILE A 301 -5.48 67.09 -32.99
CA ILE A 301 -6.49 66.09 -32.60
C ILE A 301 -6.24 65.66 -31.15
N VAL A 302 -7.25 65.80 -30.30
CA VAL A 302 -7.29 65.27 -28.93
C VAL A 302 -8.35 64.17 -28.90
N VAL A 303 -7.99 62.96 -28.47
CA VAL A 303 -8.90 61.80 -28.44
C VAL A 303 -8.97 61.15 -27.06
N THR A 304 -10.12 60.56 -26.70
CA THR A 304 -10.27 59.77 -25.46
C THR A 304 -10.39 58.27 -25.71
N SER A 305 -9.88 57.46 -24.77
CA SER A 305 -9.91 55.99 -24.83
C SER A 305 -10.10 55.39 -23.43
N GLN A 306 -10.77 54.24 -23.34
CA GLN A 306 -10.91 53.48 -22.08
C GLN A 306 -9.60 52.79 -21.67
N ALA A 307 -8.82 52.33 -22.65
CA ALA A 307 -7.53 51.67 -22.44
C ALA A 307 -6.36 52.62 -22.69
N ASP A 308 -5.27 52.43 -21.95
CA ASP A 308 -3.98 52.97 -22.38
C ASP A 308 -3.47 52.20 -23.61
N MET A 309 -2.76 52.90 -24.49
CA MET A 309 -2.33 52.35 -25.78
C MET A 309 -1.40 51.15 -25.61
N ASP A 310 -0.63 51.12 -24.52
CA ASP A 310 0.27 50.03 -24.16
C ASP A 310 -0.45 48.83 -23.50
N ALA A 311 -1.72 48.98 -23.09
CA ALA A 311 -2.56 47.87 -22.62
C ALA A 311 -3.24 47.12 -23.78
N VAL A 312 -3.71 47.83 -24.80
CA VAL A 312 -4.26 47.25 -26.05
C VAL A 312 -3.21 46.38 -26.77
N LEU A 313 -1.92 46.72 -26.59
CA LEU A 313 -0.79 45.95 -27.10
C LEU A 313 -0.62 44.56 -26.45
N GLY A 314 -1.12 44.34 -25.23
CA GLY A 314 -0.85 43.13 -24.44
C GLY A 314 -1.49 41.84 -24.94
N GLU A 315 -2.65 41.93 -25.60
CA GLU A 315 -3.42 40.77 -26.09
C GLU A 315 -3.08 40.38 -27.55
N MET A 316 -2.18 41.12 -28.22
CA MET A 316 -1.95 40.97 -29.66
C MET A 316 -0.64 40.25 -30.02
N THR A 317 -0.69 39.52 -31.13
CA THR A 317 0.44 38.74 -31.66
C THR A 317 1.59 39.63 -32.15
N ALA A 318 2.83 39.17 -31.96
CA ALA A 318 4.05 39.98 -32.10
C ALA A 318 4.24 40.73 -33.44
N SER A 319 3.61 40.30 -34.55
CA SER A 319 3.67 41.07 -35.81
C SER A 319 2.85 42.37 -35.76
N LYS A 320 1.74 42.42 -35.01
CA LYS A 320 0.88 43.60 -34.92
C LYS A 320 1.50 44.71 -34.06
N ALA A 321 2.28 44.36 -33.04
CA ALA A 321 2.93 45.32 -32.14
C ALA A 321 3.84 46.32 -32.88
N ASN A 322 4.43 45.90 -34.01
CA ASN A 322 5.40 46.70 -34.75
C ASN A 322 4.78 47.88 -35.52
N ASP A 323 3.51 47.77 -35.94
CA ASP A 323 2.79 48.88 -36.57
C ASP A 323 2.17 49.82 -35.53
N PHE A 324 1.70 49.29 -34.39
CA PHE A 324 1.28 50.11 -33.25
C PHE A 324 2.42 50.96 -32.66
N SER A 325 3.67 50.50 -32.73
CA SER A 325 4.84 51.32 -32.36
C SER A 325 4.99 52.62 -33.20
N LYS A 326 4.47 52.63 -34.45
CA LYS A 326 4.46 53.83 -35.31
C LYS A 326 3.30 54.77 -34.95
N ILE A 327 2.10 54.21 -34.73
CA ILE A 327 0.92 54.93 -34.22
C ILE A 327 1.28 55.67 -32.93
N ALA A 328 1.94 54.95 -32.02
CA ALA A 328 2.39 55.42 -30.71
C ALA A 328 3.42 56.58 -30.74
N GLY A 329 4.04 56.84 -31.90
CA GLY A 329 4.97 57.95 -32.13
C GLY A 329 4.33 59.26 -32.61
N ARG A 330 3.05 59.25 -33.02
CA ARG A 330 2.30 60.46 -33.41
C ARG A 330 1.48 61.04 -32.25
N PHE A 331 0.96 60.18 -31.39
CA PHE A 331 0.34 60.56 -30.12
C PHE A 331 1.39 60.65 -29.00
N LYS A 332 2.24 61.68 -29.08
CA LYS A 332 3.35 61.90 -28.13
C LYS A 332 2.88 62.37 -26.76
N THR A 333 1.86 63.23 -26.72
CA THR A 333 1.29 63.74 -25.46
C THR A 333 0.23 62.77 -25.00
N ARG A 334 0.56 61.94 -24.00
CA ARG A 334 -0.35 60.94 -23.41
C ARG A 334 -0.76 61.38 -22.01
N LEU A 335 -2.06 61.43 -21.76
CA LEU A 335 -2.66 61.90 -20.51
C LEU A 335 -3.50 60.76 -19.93
N SER A 336 -2.86 59.92 -19.10
CA SER A 336 -3.50 58.76 -18.47
C SER A 336 -4.16 59.17 -17.15
N LEU A 337 -5.49 59.33 -17.16
CA LEU A 337 -6.29 59.80 -16.04
C LEU A 337 -6.71 58.62 -15.15
N SER A 338 -6.12 58.53 -13.95
CA SER A 338 -6.51 57.54 -12.94
C SER A 338 -7.87 57.86 -12.30
N SER A 339 -8.54 56.86 -11.76
CA SER A 339 -9.69 57.02 -10.85
C SER A 339 -9.27 56.97 -9.38
N SER A 340 -8.04 57.37 -9.06
CA SER A 340 -7.45 57.20 -7.70
C SER A 340 -7.55 58.44 -6.82
N ASN A 341 -7.87 59.61 -7.40
CA ASN A 341 -7.93 60.90 -6.71
C ASN A 341 -9.37 61.39 -6.45
N SER A 342 -10.37 60.50 -6.56
CA SER A 342 -11.76 60.74 -6.15
C SER A 342 -11.89 61.38 -4.77
N ASP A 343 -11.03 60.98 -3.82
CA ASP A 343 -11.06 61.50 -2.45
C ASP A 343 -10.61 62.98 -2.38
N GLU A 344 -9.66 63.40 -3.21
CA GLU A 344 -9.28 64.81 -3.40
C GLU A 344 -10.43 65.61 -4.03
N VAL A 345 -11.11 65.04 -5.03
CA VAL A 345 -12.28 65.67 -5.69
C VAL A 345 -13.42 65.87 -4.70
N ILE A 346 -13.77 64.86 -3.90
CA ILE A 346 -14.82 64.97 -2.87
C ILE A 346 -14.43 66.01 -1.82
N ARG A 347 -13.18 66.00 -1.34
CA ARG A 347 -12.69 67.02 -0.39
C ARG A 347 -12.82 68.44 -0.94
N LYS A 348 -12.36 68.71 -2.17
CA LYS A 348 -12.39 70.03 -2.81
C LYS A 348 -13.76 70.47 -3.34
N ARG A 349 -14.64 69.57 -3.77
CA ARG A 349 -15.98 69.90 -4.36
C ARG A 349 -17.11 69.89 -3.35
N LEU A 350 -17.04 69.03 -2.32
CA LEU A 350 -18.11 68.82 -1.36
C LEU A 350 -17.74 69.26 0.07
N LEU A 351 -16.53 68.96 0.54
CA LEU A 351 -16.19 69.04 1.97
C LEU A 351 -15.47 70.31 2.43
N VAL A 352 -15.18 71.26 1.52
CA VAL A 352 -14.55 72.56 1.86
C VAL A 352 -15.38 73.29 2.92
N LYS A 353 -14.72 73.66 4.02
CA LYS A 353 -15.35 74.27 5.20
C LYS A 353 -15.37 75.79 5.12
N THR A 354 -16.32 76.42 5.82
CA THR A 354 -16.26 77.85 6.13
C THR A 354 -15.27 78.11 7.27
N ASP A 355 -14.70 79.32 7.38
CA ASP A 355 -13.72 79.63 8.43
C ASP A 355 -14.28 79.47 9.86
N PRO A 356 -15.54 79.84 10.18
CA PRO A 356 -16.12 79.56 11.50
C PRO A 356 -16.29 78.06 11.77
N ALA A 357 -16.73 77.29 10.75
CA ALA A 357 -16.87 75.84 10.86
C ALA A 357 -15.52 75.15 11.08
N ARG A 358 -14.45 75.66 10.47
CA ARG A 358 -13.08 75.19 10.68
C ARG A 358 -12.69 75.30 12.15
N ALA A 359 -12.85 76.48 12.76
CA ALA A 359 -12.50 76.71 14.17
C ALA A 359 -13.35 75.87 15.15
N GLU A 360 -14.64 75.66 14.89
CA GLU A 360 -15.49 74.79 15.72
C GLU A 360 -15.04 73.31 15.63
N LEU A 361 -14.60 72.85 14.45
CA LEU A 361 -14.06 71.50 14.25
C LEU A 361 -12.65 71.31 14.84
N GLU A 362 -11.78 72.34 14.82
CA GLU A 362 -10.48 72.32 15.49
C GLU A 362 -10.64 72.05 16.99
N GLY A 363 -11.51 72.80 17.68
CA GLY A 363 -11.80 72.59 19.11
C GLY A 363 -12.42 71.23 19.43
N VAL A 364 -13.27 70.69 18.56
CA VAL A 364 -13.83 69.33 18.72
C VAL A 364 -12.75 68.25 18.56
N PHE A 365 -11.78 68.44 17.66
CA PHE A 365 -10.66 67.51 17.52
C PHE A 365 -9.69 67.58 18.71
N GLU A 366 -9.43 68.76 19.28
CA GLU A 366 -8.65 68.87 20.52
C GLU A 366 -9.35 68.17 21.69
N ALA A 367 -10.67 68.33 21.82
CA ALA A 367 -11.44 67.74 22.92
C ALA A 367 -11.64 66.22 22.80
N LYS A 368 -11.86 65.68 21.60
CA LYS A 368 -12.28 64.28 21.38
C LYS A 368 -11.40 63.47 20.40
N GLY A 369 -10.38 64.05 19.77
CA GLY A 369 -9.61 63.40 18.70
C GLY A 369 -8.84 62.13 19.12
N SER A 370 -8.50 61.99 20.39
CA SER A 370 -7.92 60.75 20.96
C SER A 370 -8.95 59.63 21.12
N ILE A 371 -10.17 59.96 21.55
CA ILE A 371 -11.31 59.04 21.64
C ILE A 371 -11.64 58.54 20.23
N LEU A 372 -11.80 59.48 19.28
CA LEU A 372 -12.12 59.19 17.89
C LEU A 372 -11.13 58.21 17.26
N ARG A 373 -9.82 58.46 17.40
CA ARG A 373 -8.78 57.57 16.85
C ARG A 373 -8.87 56.13 17.36
N ASN A 374 -9.18 55.95 18.65
CA ASN A 374 -9.37 54.63 19.25
C ASN A 374 -10.68 53.99 18.77
N GLN A 375 -11.76 54.77 18.62
CA GLN A 375 -13.04 54.25 18.11
C GLN A 375 -12.96 53.78 16.65
N LEU A 376 -12.15 54.43 15.79
CA LEU A 376 -11.97 54.07 14.38
C LEU A 376 -10.97 52.91 14.16
N THR A 377 -10.88 51.97 15.11
CA THR A 377 -10.01 50.79 15.02
C THR A 377 -10.76 49.61 14.40
N PHE A 378 -10.11 48.91 13.47
CA PHE A 378 -10.57 47.63 12.90
C PHE A 378 -9.75 46.48 13.48
N ASP A 379 -10.25 45.24 13.33
CA ASP A 379 -9.49 44.05 13.67
C ASP A 379 -8.30 43.81 12.72
N ARG A 380 -7.47 42.81 13.05
CA ARG A 380 -6.26 42.48 12.28
C ARG A 380 -6.51 41.52 11.12
N SER A 381 -7.75 41.39 10.62
CA SER A 381 -8.09 40.46 9.54
C SER A 381 -7.70 40.95 8.14
N GLY A 382 -7.60 42.27 7.93
CA GLY A 382 -7.40 42.88 6.62
C GLY A 382 -6.25 43.90 6.55
N PRO A 383 -6.08 44.57 5.39
CA PRO A 383 -5.11 45.65 5.21
C PRO A 383 -5.42 46.86 6.11
N THR A 384 -4.39 47.58 6.55
CA THR A 384 -4.55 48.78 7.38
C THR A 384 -5.28 49.89 6.62
N LEU A 385 -6.51 50.19 7.02
CA LEU A 385 -7.30 51.30 6.48
C LEU A 385 -6.79 52.66 6.96
N LYS A 386 -6.98 53.71 6.14
CA LYS A 386 -6.65 55.10 6.54
C LYS A 386 -7.48 55.53 7.75
N ASN A 387 -6.80 55.95 8.83
CA ASN A 387 -7.39 56.61 10.00
C ASN A 387 -6.98 58.11 10.00
N ILE A 388 -7.45 58.90 10.96
CA ILE A 388 -7.24 60.35 11.01
C ILE A 388 -5.80 60.68 11.43
N GLU A 389 -5.05 61.32 10.53
CA GLU A 389 -3.62 61.64 10.70
C GLU A 389 -3.37 62.89 11.55
N GLY A 390 -4.35 63.80 11.65
CA GLY A 390 -4.27 65.02 12.45
C GLY A 390 -5.50 65.91 12.28
N VAL A 391 -5.44 67.13 12.82
CA VAL A 391 -6.58 68.08 12.81
C VAL A 391 -7.00 68.46 11.38
N GLU A 392 -6.05 68.73 10.47
CA GLU A 392 -6.32 68.95 9.04
C GLU A 392 -7.07 67.75 8.40
N SER A 393 -6.64 66.53 8.74
CA SER A 393 -7.24 65.29 8.25
C SER A 393 -8.67 65.10 8.78
N PHE A 394 -8.96 65.57 10.01
CA PHE A 394 -10.32 65.61 10.53
C PHE A 394 -11.18 66.64 9.79
N ILE A 395 -10.76 67.91 9.76
CA ILE A 395 -11.51 69.02 9.13
C ILE A 395 -11.84 68.72 7.66
N ALA A 396 -10.86 68.24 6.89
CA ALA A 396 -11.00 67.99 5.46
C ALA A 396 -11.97 66.85 5.13
N ASN A 397 -12.14 65.88 6.04
CA ASN A 397 -13.00 64.71 5.81
C ASN A 397 -14.35 64.78 6.55
N TYR A 398 -14.46 65.49 7.69
CA TYR A 398 -15.67 65.55 8.51
C TYR A 398 -16.92 65.98 7.69
N PRO A 399 -18.10 65.33 7.87
CA PRO A 399 -18.46 64.31 8.87
C PRO A 399 -18.07 62.86 8.52
N PHE A 400 -17.26 62.67 7.48
CA PHE A 400 -16.71 61.38 7.11
C PHE A 400 -15.36 61.12 7.78
N VAL A 401 -14.94 59.85 7.75
CA VAL A 401 -13.65 59.37 8.27
C VAL A 401 -12.83 58.74 7.13
N PRO A 402 -11.48 58.78 7.18
CA PRO A 402 -10.66 58.57 5.98
C PRO A 402 -10.78 57.18 5.32
N TYR A 403 -11.20 56.15 6.05
CA TYR A 403 -11.43 54.82 5.47
C TYR A 403 -12.65 54.78 4.54
N HIS A 404 -13.65 55.67 4.69
CA HIS A 404 -14.86 55.63 3.85
C HIS A 404 -14.52 55.80 2.37
N PHE A 405 -13.53 56.62 2.02
CA PHE A 405 -13.13 56.81 0.63
C PHE A 405 -12.61 55.50 0.01
N GLN A 406 -11.70 54.82 0.71
CA GLN A 406 -11.16 53.53 0.26
C GLN A 406 -12.22 52.43 0.27
N LEU A 407 -13.05 52.37 1.31
CA LEU A 407 -14.04 51.32 1.50
C LEU A 407 -15.20 51.46 0.49
N VAL A 408 -15.79 52.65 0.36
CA VAL A 408 -16.91 52.90 -0.57
C VAL A 408 -16.45 52.78 -2.02
N GLN A 409 -15.24 53.22 -2.37
CA GLN A 409 -14.63 52.92 -3.68
C GLN A 409 -14.62 51.40 -3.93
N LYS A 410 -14.11 50.62 -2.95
CA LYS A 410 -14.00 49.17 -3.08
C LYS A 410 -15.37 48.47 -3.15
N VAL A 411 -16.38 48.97 -2.44
CA VAL A 411 -17.77 48.49 -2.56
C VAL A 411 -18.28 48.67 -4.00
N PHE A 412 -18.11 49.86 -4.60
CA PHE A 412 -18.52 50.09 -5.99
C PHE A 412 -17.72 49.23 -6.98
N GLU A 413 -16.41 49.03 -6.79
CA GLU A 413 -15.59 48.16 -7.64
C GLU A 413 -16.07 46.71 -7.63
N GLU A 414 -16.39 46.14 -6.47
CA GLU A 414 -16.73 44.72 -6.36
C GLU A 414 -18.20 44.45 -6.72
N ILE A 415 -19.13 45.37 -6.41
CA ILE A 415 -20.53 45.25 -6.87
C ILE A 415 -20.61 45.28 -8.41
N ARG A 416 -19.79 46.12 -9.08
CA ARG A 416 -19.69 46.14 -10.56
C ARG A 416 -19.26 44.80 -11.17
N LYS A 417 -18.51 43.95 -10.45
CA LYS A 417 -18.10 42.62 -10.95
C LYS A 417 -19.18 41.55 -10.80
N VAL A 418 -20.19 41.79 -9.95
CA VAL A 418 -21.21 40.79 -9.58
C VAL A 418 -22.58 41.15 -10.15
N GLY A 419 -22.92 42.43 -10.27
CA GLY A 419 -24.16 42.92 -10.86
C GLY A 419 -24.16 42.80 -12.39
N ALA A 420 -24.46 41.61 -12.92
CA ALA A 420 -24.43 41.31 -14.36
C ALA A 420 -25.58 41.94 -15.19
N THR A 421 -26.37 42.86 -14.61
CA THR A 421 -27.55 43.48 -15.25
C THR A 421 -27.29 44.93 -15.64
N GLY A 422 -26.96 45.17 -16.91
CA GLY A 422 -26.88 46.54 -17.49
C GLY A 422 -25.48 47.15 -17.51
N ALA A 423 -24.56 46.54 -18.25
CA ALA A 423 -23.13 46.89 -18.36
C ALA A 423 -22.79 48.27 -19.00
N HIS A 424 -23.74 49.21 -19.03
CA HIS A 424 -23.60 50.56 -19.59
C HIS A 424 -24.07 51.70 -18.65
N LEU A 425 -24.69 51.40 -17.50
CA LEU A 425 -25.35 52.43 -16.65
C LEU A 425 -24.59 52.82 -15.37
N ALA A 426 -23.50 52.10 -15.00
CA ALA A 426 -23.02 52.05 -13.62
C ALA A 426 -21.52 52.35 -13.41
N TYR A 427 -20.90 53.21 -14.22
CA TYR A 427 -19.45 53.47 -14.19
C TYR A 427 -19.04 54.86 -13.67
N GLY A 428 -17.83 54.93 -13.07
CA GLY A 428 -17.12 56.17 -12.77
C GLY A 428 -16.98 56.56 -11.29
N GLU A 429 -16.19 57.61 -11.07
CA GLU A 429 -16.00 58.29 -9.77
C GLU A 429 -17.25 59.07 -9.33
N ARG A 430 -18.10 59.43 -10.29
CA ARG A 430 -19.42 60.04 -10.12
C ARG A 430 -20.26 59.33 -9.06
N SER A 431 -20.38 57.99 -9.14
CA SER A 431 -21.13 57.20 -8.15
C SER A 431 -20.61 57.39 -6.72
N MET A 432 -19.32 57.67 -6.56
CA MET A 432 -18.71 57.98 -5.27
C MET A 432 -19.06 59.40 -4.81
N LEU A 433 -18.95 60.41 -5.68
CA LEU A 433 -19.34 61.79 -5.35
C LEU A 433 -20.83 61.87 -4.97
N ASP A 434 -21.70 61.22 -5.76
CA ASP A 434 -23.14 61.12 -5.51
C ASP A 434 -23.41 60.41 -4.16
N ALA A 435 -22.66 59.33 -3.85
CA ALA A 435 -22.78 58.61 -2.58
C ALA A 435 -22.37 59.44 -1.36
N PHE A 436 -21.27 60.19 -1.44
CA PHE A 436 -20.87 61.11 -0.38
C PHE A 436 -21.83 62.30 -0.28
N HIS A 437 -22.44 62.77 -1.38
CA HIS A 437 -23.47 63.83 -1.33
C HIS A 437 -24.76 63.35 -0.66
N MET A 438 -25.24 62.16 -0.99
CA MET A 438 -26.41 61.54 -0.35
C MET A 438 -26.16 61.25 1.13
N ALA A 439 -24.99 60.69 1.47
CA ALA A 439 -24.65 60.39 2.85
C ALA A 439 -24.43 61.66 3.71
N ALA A 440 -23.92 62.75 3.13
CA ALA A 440 -23.88 64.06 3.80
C ALA A 440 -25.29 64.63 4.03
N LYS A 441 -26.20 64.53 3.04
CA LYS A 441 -27.61 64.92 3.18
C LYS A 441 -28.31 64.12 4.29
N ALA A 442 -28.04 62.82 4.41
CA ALA A 442 -28.63 61.95 5.43
C ALA A 442 -28.26 62.35 6.88
N VAL A 443 -27.21 63.16 7.09
CA VAL A 443 -26.82 63.69 8.41
C VAL A 443 -26.91 65.22 8.52
N GLN A 444 -27.46 65.91 7.50
CA GLN A 444 -27.32 67.37 7.35
C GLN A 444 -27.88 68.19 8.54
N GLU A 445 -28.96 67.69 9.16
CA GLU A 445 -29.63 68.31 10.31
C GLU A 445 -28.98 67.97 11.65
N LYS A 446 -28.05 67.00 11.70
CA LYS A 446 -27.34 66.66 12.95
C LYS A 446 -26.35 67.77 13.34
N THR A 447 -26.07 67.90 14.63
CA THR A 447 -25.07 68.84 15.17
C THR A 447 -23.64 68.35 14.92
N ILE A 448 -22.64 69.24 15.09
CA ILE A 448 -21.25 68.79 15.21
C ILE A 448 -21.12 67.74 16.33
N GLY A 449 -20.31 66.71 16.08
CA GLY A 449 -20.17 65.52 16.91
C GLY A 449 -20.69 64.25 16.22
N ALA A 450 -21.62 64.39 15.27
CA ALA A 450 -22.14 63.29 14.48
C ALA A 450 -21.21 62.84 13.35
N LEU A 451 -21.12 61.53 13.16
CA LEU A 451 -20.43 60.86 12.06
C LEU A 451 -21.45 60.26 11.08
N VAL A 452 -20.97 59.96 9.88
CA VAL A 452 -21.73 59.18 8.88
C VAL A 452 -21.45 57.69 9.10
N PRO A 453 -22.42 56.86 9.53
CA PRO A 453 -22.27 55.42 9.59
C PRO A 453 -22.33 54.79 8.19
N MET A 454 -21.76 53.59 8.03
CA MET A 454 -21.55 52.96 6.72
C MET A 454 -22.86 52.71 5.94
N HIS A 455 -23.97 52.40 6.63
CA HIS A 455 -25.26 52.15 5.99
C HIS A 455 -25.85 53.38 5.27
N CYS A 456 -25.42 54.62 5.58
CA CYS A 456 -25.87 55.81 4.87
C CYS A 456 -25.45 55.84 3.39
N PHE A 457 -24.39 55.10 3.02
CA PHE A 457 -23.95 54.97 1.63
C PHE A 457 -24.79 53.97 0.81
N TYR A 458 -25.62 53.13 1.45
CA TYR A 458 -26.41 52.10 0.76
C TYR A 458 -27.38 52.69 -0.28
N THR A 459 -28.04 53.82 0.00
CA THR A 459 -29.02 54.43 -0.91
C THR A 459 -28.42 54.81 -2.27
N ALA A 460 -27.12 55.15 -2.31
CA ALA A 460 -26.41 55.45 -3.56
C ALA A 460 -25.93 54.19 -4.30
N VAL A 461 -25.88 53.05 -3.61
CA VAL A 461 -25.63 51.72 -4.20
C VAL A 461 -26.92 51.08 -4.70
N GLU A 462 -28.04 51.33 -4.01
CA GLU A 462 -29.36 50.73 -4.21
C GLU A 462 -29.85 50.75 -5.67
N GLY A 463 -29.64 51.87 -6.39
CA GLY A 463 -30.04 52.02 -7.79
C GLY A 463 -29.22 51.18 -8.79
N PHE A 464 -28.13 50.56 -8.34
CA PHE A 464 -27.27 49.66 -9.13
C PHE A 464 -27.43 48.18 -8.73
N LEU A 465 -28.35 47.86 -7.81
CA LEU A 465 -28.57 46.50 -7.34
C LEU A 465 -29.61 45.78 -8.20
N ASP A 466 -29.40 44.47 -8.39
CA ASP A 466 -30.43 43.63 -8.98
C ASP A 466 -31.69 43.62 -8.10
N THR A 467 -32.84 43.54 -8.77
CA THR A 467 -34.17 43.56 -8.18
C THR A 467 -34.34 42.46 -7.13
N ALA A 468 -33.68 41.31 -7.30
CA ALA A 468 -33.72 40.21 -6.34
C ALA A 468 -33.02 40.56 -5.00
N VAL A 469 -31.93 41.33 -5.04
CA VAL A 469 -31.20 41.78 -3.84
C VAL A 469 -31.98 42.90 -3.14
N LYS A 470 -32.37 43.93 -3.89
CA LYS A 470 -33.15 45.05 -3.36
C LYS A 470 -34.41 44.56 -2.65
N ARG A 471 -35.20 43.69 -3.31
CA ARG A 471 -36.41 43.10 -2.73
C ARG A 471 -36.18 42.37 -1.40
N THR A 472 -35.03 41.72 -1.19
CA THR A 472 -34.72 41.03 0.07
C THR A 472 -34.42 42.01 1.21
N ILE A 473 -33.83 43.19 0.93
CA ILE A 473 -33.61 44.25 1.92
C ILE A 473 -34.90 45.03 2.18
N ASP A 474 -35.69 45.31 1.15
CA ASP A 474 -37.01 45.93 1.29
C ASP A 474 -37.95 45.05 2.15
N GLN A 475 -38.03 43.75 1.85
CA GLN A 475 -38.80 42.78 2.66
C GLN A 475 -38.26 42.58 4.08
N ALA A 476 -36.98 42.84 4.33
CA ALA A 476 -36.46 42.87 5.70
C ALA A 476 -36.96 44.11 6.46
N SER A 477 -37.15 45.25 5.79
CA SER A 477 -37.72 46.46 6.39
C SER A 477 -39.25 46.39 6.63
N GLU A 478 -39.95 45.51 5.92
CA GLU A 478 -41.38 45.21 6.15
C GLU A 478 -41.62 44.15 7.25
N ASN A 479 -40.57 43.47 7.75
CA ASN A 479 -40.71 42.35 8.68
C ASN A 479 -40.88 42.83 10.14
N PRO A 480 -42.04 42.60 10.80
CA PRO A 480 -42.28 43.06 12.18
C PRO A 480 -41.46 42.32 13.26
N VAL A 481 -40.64 41.34 12.88
CA VAL A 481 -39.66 40.66 13.77
C VAL A 481 -38.32 41.40 13.80
N LEU A 482 -38.07 42.33 12.87
CA LEU A 482 -36.81 43.06 12.74
C LEU A 482 -36.95 44.52 13.16
N GLU A 483 -35.89 45.05 13.76
CA GLU A 483 -35.76 46.46 14.16
C GLU A 483 -35.09 47.29 13.05
N ALA A 484 -35.23 48.62 13.07
CA ALA A 484 -34.60 49.51 12.07
C ALA A 484 -33.08 49.29 11.96
N PHE A 485 -32.41 49.10 13.10
CA PHE A 485 -30.97 48.82 13.17
C PHE A 485 -30.58 47.44 12.57
N ASP A 486 -31.51 46.48 12.52
CA ASP A 486 -31.29 45.21 11.82
C ASP A 486 -31.17 45.44 10.31
N VAL A 487 -32.00 46.33 9.75
CA VAL A 487 -31.96 46.71 8.33
C VAL A 487 -30.69 47.51 8.01
N GLU A 488 -30.26 48.40 8.91
CA GLU A 488 -29.03 49.18 8.77
C GLU A 488 -27.77 48.30 8.85
N THR A 489 -27.76 47.33 9.77
CA THR A 489 -26.71 46.31 9.87
C THR A 489 -26.71 45.39 8.64
N LEU A 490 -27.89 44.98 8.15
CA LEU A 490 -28.03 44.16 6.93
C LEU A 490 -27.52 44.90 5.68
N ARG A 491 -27.80 46.20 5.55
CA ARG A 491 -27.24 47.07 4.49
C ARG A 491 -25.72 47.16 4.58
N THR A 492 -25.16 47.33 5.78
CA THR A 492 -23.71 47.34 6.01
C THR A 492 -23.06 46.01 5.63
N LEU A 493 -23.63 44.89 6.08
CA LEU A 493 -23.19 43.53 5.75
C LEU A 493 -23.29 43.22 4.24
N PHE A 494 -24.32 43.73 3.57
CA PHE A 494 -24.42 43.64 2.11
C PHE A 494 -23.28 44.40 1.42
N MET A 495 -23.02 45.66 1.81
CA MET A 495 -21.96 46.47 1.19
C MET A 495 -20.58 45.81 1.31
N ILE A 496 -20.20 45.30 2.49
CA ILE A 496 -18.89 44.69 2.70
C ILE A 496 -18.77 43.23 2.18
N ARG A 497 -19.88 42.58 1.78
CA ARG A 497 -19.92 41.15 1.42
C ARG A 497 -18.85 40.72 0.41
N TYR A 498 -18.57 41.55 -0.59
CA TYR A 498 -17.61 41.26 -1.66
C TYR A 498 -16.25 41.95 -1.46
N VAL A 499 -16.02 42.58 -0.31
CA VAL A 499 -14.89 43.50 -0.09
C VAL A 499 -13.87 42.90 0.88
N ASP A 500 -12.71 42.48 0.36
CA ASP A 500 -11.63 41.90 1.17
C ASP A 500 -10.92 42.88 2.13
N LEU A 501 -11.27 44.19 2.10
CA LEU A 501 -10.71 45.19 3.01
C LEU A 501 -11.25 45.07 4.44
N VAL A 502 -12.49 44.59 4.63
CA VAL A 502 -13.15 44.49 5.95
C VAL A 502 -14.00 43.23 6.02
N LYS A 503 -13.72 42.36 6.99
CA LYS A 503 -14.55 41.19 7.28
C LYS A 503 -15.67 41.55 8.26
N GLY A 504 -16.83 40.91 8.11
CA GLY A 504 -18.04 41.17 8.90
C GLY A 504 -17.99 40.63 10.34
N THR A 505 -16.90 40.88 11.05
CA THR A 505 -16.74 40.55 12.48
C THR A 505 -17.47 41.59 13.34
N VAL A 506 -17.84 41.22 14.56
CA VAL A 506 -18.58 42.12 15.47
C VAL A 506 -17.80 43.42 15.73
N ASP A 507 -16.48 43.36 15.93
CA ASP A 507 -15.66 44.56 16.19
C ASP A 507 -15.56 45.51 14.99
N ASN A 508 -15.50 44.97 13.76
CA ASN A 508 -15.53 45.77 12.54
C ASN A 508 -16.93 46.39 12.33
N LEU A 509 -18.00 45.64 12.61
CA LEU A 509 -19.38 46.14 12.51
C LEU A 509 -19.66 47.25 13.53
N VAL A 510 -19.15 47.16 14.76
CA VAL A 510 -19.21 48.26 15.74
C VAL A 510 -18.56 49.52 15.16
N THR A 511 -17.39 49.40 14.53
CA THR A 511 -16.68 50.54 13.92
C THR A 511 -17.43 51.13 12.71
N LEU A 512 -18.07 50.30 11.89
CA LEU A 512 -18.86 50.75 10.73
C LEU A 512 -20.22 51.37 11.10
N SER A 513 -20.76 51.06 12.28
CA SER A 513 -22.04 51.58 12.78
C SER A 513 -21.94 52.81 13.69
N LEU A 514 -20.75 53.41 13.86
CA LEU A 514 -20.57 54.62 14.66
C LEU A 514 -21.33 55.82 14.06
N THR A 515 -22.12 56.49 14.90
CA THR A 515 -22.98 57.62 14.52
C THR A 515 -22.54 58.95 15.14
N GLN A 516 -21.70 58.91 16.18
CA GLN A 516 -21.09 60.05 16.87
C GLN A 516 -19.65 59.73 17.30
N ILE A 517 -18.87 60.78 17.58
CA ILE A 517 -17.45 60.71 17.98
C ILE A 517 -17.23 60.04 19.36
N ASP A 518 -18.26 59.99 20.19
CA ASP A 518 -18.24 59.48 21.57
C ASP A 518 -19.37 58.47 21.86
N ASP A 519 -19.83 57.75 20.82
CA ASP A 519 -20.77 56.63 20.97
C ASP A 519 -20.19 55.49 21.85
N ASP A 520 -21.04 54.82 22.62
CA ASP A 520 -20.62 53.68 23.46
C ASP A 520 -20.49 52.38 22.62
N ARG A 521 -19.24 51.97 22.38
CA ARG A 521 -18.90 50.72 21.69
C ARG A 521 -19.42 49.45 22.39
N ILE A 522 -19.68 49.47 23.70
CA ILE A 522 -20.22 48.33 24.44
C ILE A 522 -21.71 48.19 24.13
N ALA A 523 -22.48 49.29 24.26
CA ALA A 523 -23.90 49.30 23.91
C ALA A 523 -24.14 48.92 22.44
N ILE A 524 -23.35 49.46 21.51
CA ILE A 524 -23.42 49.10 20.08
C ILE A 524 -23.07 47.62 19.86
N ARG A 525 -22.12 47.05 20.61
CA ARG A 525 -21.79 45.61 20.53
C ARG A 525 -22.96 44.75 21.00
N GLU A 526 -23.54 45.03 22.17
CA GLU A 526 -24.68 44.27 22.70
C GLU A 526 -25.88 44.31 21.74
N GLN A 527 -26.16 45.47 21.14
CA GLN A 527 -27.21 45.63 20.14
C GLN A 527 -26.90 44.86 18.84
N LEU A 528 -25.65 44.88 18.36
CA LEU A 528 -25.21 44.11 17.19
C LEU A 528 -25.30 42.60 17.42
N GLU A 529 -24.92 42.09 18.60
CA GLU A 529 -25.01 40.66 18.89
C GLU A 529 -26.47 40.17 18.87
N ALA A 530 -27.41 40.95 19.41
CA ALA A 530 -28.85 40.68 19.29
C ALA A 530 -29.36 40.75 17.83
N THR A 531 -28.94 41.78 17.09
CA THR A 531 -29.25 41.98 15.67
C THR A 531 -28.81 40.81 14.80
N LEU A 532 -27.56 40.38 14.95
CA LEU A 532 -26.98 39.29 14.17
C LEU A 532 -27.70 37.96 14.46
N ALA A 533 -28.08 37.71 15.72
CA ALA A 533 -28.89 36.55 16.09
C ALA A 533 -30.29 36.55 15.44
N ARG A 534 -30.95 37.73 15.33
CA ARG A 534 -32.23 37.87 14.60
C ARG A 534 -32.05 37.61 13.10
N LEU A 535 -31.05 38.23 12.47
CA LEU A 535 -30.79 38.09 11.04
C LEU A 535 -30.36 36.66 10.63
N GLU A 536 -29.62 35.95 11.47
CA GLU A 536 -29.20 34.56 11.21
C GLU A 536 -30.38 33.56 11.36
N LYS A 537 -31.28 33.82 12.31
CA LYS A 537 -32.54 33.08 12.49
C LYS A 537 -33.43 33.19 11.26
N GLU A 538 -33.72 34.41 10.81
CA GLU A 538 -34.49 34.69 9.58
C GLU A 538 -33.73 34.30 8.28
N SER A 539 -32.49 33.82 8.42
CA SER A 539 -31.62 33.36 7.34
C SER A 539 -31.46 34.44 6.25
N LEU A 540 -31.20 35.66 6.70
CA LEU A 540 -30.74 36.80 5.89
C LEU A 540 -29.21 36.88 5.86
N ILE A 541 -28.54 36.35 6.90
CA ILE A 541 -27.08 36.25 7.02
C ILE A 541 -26.66 34.83 7.39
N THR A 542 -25.35 34.55 7.28
CA THR A 542 -24.69 33.30 7.72
C THR A 542 -23.46 33.63 8.55
N ARG A 543 -23.12 32.77 9.51
CA ARG A 543 -21.89 32.86 10.33
C ARG A 543 -20.85 31.81 9.91
N ASN A 544 -19.63 32.25 9.59
CA ASN A 544 -18.45 31.38 9.42
C ASN A 544 -17.41 31.72 10.50
N GLY A 545 -17.32 30.89 11.55
CA GLY A 545 -16.46 31.18 12.69
C GLY A 545 -17.02 32.38 13.46
N ASP A 546 -16.39 33.54 13.33
CA ASP A 546 -16.84 34.80 13.93
C ASP A 546 -17.03 35.92 12.87
N GLU A 547 -16.96 35.58 11.57
CA GLU A 547 -17.45 36.44 10.47
C GLU A 547 -18.93 36.21 10.21
N TYR A 548 -19.67 37.30 9.97
CA TYR A 548 -21.04 37.30 9.47
C TYR A 548 -21.09 37.84 8.04
N GLN A 549 -21.91 37.23 7.19
CA GLN A 549 -22.01 37.57 5.76
C GLN A 549 -23.48 37.59 5.30
N PHE A 550 -23.87 38.60 4.52
CA PHE A 550 -25.18 38.68 3.86
C PHE A 550 -25.41 37.52 2.88
N LEU A 551 -26.64 37.04 2.71
CA LEU A 551 -26.99 35.94 1.80
C LEU A 551 -27.79 36.38 0.57
N THR A 552 -27.36 35.97 -0.63
CA THR A 552 -28.17 36.12 -1.87
C THR A 552 -29.39 35.17 -1.86
N ASN A 553 -30.39 35.40 -2.71
CA ASN A 553 -31.61 34.58 -2.66
C ASN A 553 -31.34 33.09 -2.96
N GLU A 554 -30.46 32.76 -3.92
CA GLU A 554 -30.02 31.37 -4.14
C GLU A 554 -29.32 30.79 -2.90
N GLU A 555 -28.43 31.56 -2.28
CA GLU A 555 -27.72 31.14 -1.07
C GLU A 555 -28.65 30.98 0.13
N ARG A 556 -29.69 31.81 0.27
CA ARG A 556 -30.71 31.69 1.33
C ARG A 556 -31.46 30.37 1.18
N ASP A 557 -31.87 30.02 -0.03
CA ASP A 557 -32.58 28.77 -0.29
C ASP A 557 -31.67 27.54 -0.20
N ILE A 558 -30.40 27.64 -0.63
CA ILE A 558 -29.38 26.61 -0.38
C ILE A 558 -29.13 26.45 1.13
N THR A 559 -29.00 27.55 1.89
CA THR A 559 -28.82 27.54 3.35
C THR A 559 -30.02 26.93 4.07
N ARG A 560 -31.26 27.23 3.63
CA ARG A 560 -32.48 26.59 4.13
C ARG A 560 -32.50 25.09 3.85
N LYS A 561 -32.14 24.67 2.63
CA LYS A 561 -32.04 23.24 2.25
C LYS A 561 -30.94 22.50 3.04
N ILE A 562 -29.80 23.15 3.31
CA ILE A 562 -28.75 22.62 4.20
C ILE A 562 -29.29 22.50 5.64
N LYS A 563 -29.89 23.55 6.21
CA LYS A 563 -30.50 23.51 7.56
C LYS A 563 -31.54 22.39 7.68
N ALA A 564 -32.34 22.16 6.63
CA ALA A 564 -33.35 21.10 6.54
C ALA A 564 -32.81 19.70 6.16
N THR A 565 -31.52 19.55 5.84
CA THR A 565 -30.94 18.23 5.52
C THR A 565 -30.83 17.37 6.78
N GLU A 566 -31.34 16.14 6.74
CA GLU A 566 -31.26 15.21 7.87
C GLU A 566 -29.91 14.49 7.92
N VAL A 567 -29.35 14.37 9.12
CA VAL A 567 -28.10 13.65 9.44
C VAL A 567 -28.44 12.60 10.47
N THR A 568 -27.92 11.38 10.31
CA THR A 568 -28.17 10.29 11.25
C THR A 568 -27.09 10.24 12.32
N SER A 569 -27.37 9.74 13.52
CA SER A 569 -26.33 9.57 14.56
C SER A 569 -25.21 8.60 14.15
N SER A 570 -25.45 7.75 13.15
CA SER A 570 -24.40 6.95 12.49
C SER A 570 -23.45 7.80 11.64
N ASP A 571 -23.97 8.83 10.94
CA ASP A 571 -23.14 9.83 10.27
C ASP A 571 -22.34 10.67 11.29
N GLU A 572 -22.98 11.08 12.40
CA GLU A 572 -22.35 11.85 13.49
C GLU A 572 -21.19 11.07 14.14
N ASN A 573 -21.45 9.85 14.61
CA ASN A 573 -20.44 9.01 15.25
C ASN A 573 -19.32 8.62 14.27
N LYS A 574 -19.61 8.39 13.00
CA LYS A 574 -18.58 8.05 12.00
C LYS A 574 -17.61 9.19 11.71
N GLU A 575 -18.09 10.43 11.65
CA GLU A 575 -17.23 11.60 11.42
C GLU A 575 -16.48 11.99 12.70
N LEU A 576 -17.14 12.00 13.86
CA LEU A 576 -16.48 12.24 15.15
C LEU A 576 -15.38 11.19 15.42
N SER A 577 -15.65 9.92 15.13
CA SER A 577 -14.69 8.82 15.15
C SER A 577 -13.47 9.09 14.26
N SER A 578 -13.68 9.63 13.05
CA SER A 578 -12.58 10.02 12.15
C SER A 578 -11.77 11.20 12.71
N LEU A 579 -12.43 12.24 13.25
CA LEU A 579 -11.76 13.39 13.85
C LEU A 579 -10.90 12.97 15.05
N ILE A 580 -11.45 12.18 15.97
CA ILE A 580 -10.74 11.67 17.16
C ILE A 580 -9.56 10.78 16.75
N PHE A 581 -9.83 9.66 16.07
CA PHE A 581 -8.84 8.60 15.93
C PHE A 581 -7.90 8.77 14.73
N LYS A 582 -8.35 9.37 13.62
CA LYS A 582 -7.51 9.57 12.44
C LYS A 582 -6.78 10.90 12.44
N ASP A 583 -7.47 11.98 12.81
CA ASP A 583 -6.85 13.31 12.81
C ASP A 583 -6.08 13.55 14.12
N SER A 584 -6.73 13.61 15.28
CA SER A 584 -6.08 13.94 16.57
C SER A 584 -5.11 12.85 17.05
N PHE A 585 -5.53 11.58 17.04
CA PHE A 585 -4.68 10.42 17.38
C PHE A 585 -3.92 9.81 16.18
N ARG A 586 -3.89 10.48 15.01
CA ARG A 586 -3.02 10.15 13.86
C ARG A 586 -3.12 8.70 13.34
N ASP A 587 -4.33 8.15 13.34
CA ASP A 587 -4.70 6.77 12.95
C ASP A 587 -3.94 5.66 13.71
N ARG A 588 -3.43 5.97 14.91
CA ARG A 588 -2.66 5.02 15.74
C ARG A 588 -3.53 3.89 16.29
N ASN A 589 -3.48 2.73 15.64
CA ASN A 589 -4.04 1.46 16.12
C ASN A 589 -3.02 0.61 16.94
N LYS A 590 -1.86 1.19 17.26
CA LYS A 590 -0.76 0.54 17.98
C LYS A 590 -0.12 1.48 19.02
N TYR A 591 0.24 0.89 20.16
CA TYR A 591 1.08 1.50 21.18
C TYR A 591 2.44 0.81 21.25
N ARG A 592 3.53 1.57 21.15
CA ARG A 592 4.88 1.02 21.26
C ARG A 592 5.36 1.13 22.70
N TYR A 593 5.40 0.00 23.41
CA TYR A 593 5.79 -0.01 24.82
C TYR A 593 7.29 0.30 24.95
N PRO A 594 7.71 1.34 25.70
CA PRO A 594 9.11 1.78 25.69
C PRO A 594 10.12 0.75 26.20
N VAL A 595 9.73 -0.10 27.17
CA VAL A 595 10.64 -1.04 27.85
C VAL A 595 11.09 -2.16 26.90
N ASN A 596 10.15 -2.84 26.24
CA ASN A 596 10.44 -3.94 25.30
C ASN A 596 10.39 -3.54 23.81
N LYS A 597 10.20 -2.25 23.52
CA LYS A 597 10.17 -1.65 22.17
C LYS A 597 9.16 -2.32 21.21
N THR A 598 8.17 -3.05 21.73
CA THR A 598 7.21 -3.84 20.93
C THR A 598 5.91 -3.06 20.70
N ASP A 599 5.32 -3.23 19.52
CA ASP A 599 4.04 -2.62 19.13
C ASP A 599 2.85 -3.50 19.56
N TYR A 600 2.06 -3.03 20.51
CA TYR A 600 0.83 -3.66 20.97
C TYR A 600 -0.38 -3.10 20.23
N SER A 601 -1.27 -3.97 19.72
CA SER A 601 -2.50 -3.54 19.05
C SER A 601 -3.49 -2.97 20.06
N ILE A 602 -4.10 -1.83 19.70
CA ILE A 602 -5.21 -1.22 20.44
C ILE A 602 -6.46 -1.32 19.58
N GLY A 603 -7.57 -1.75 20.18
CA GLY A 603 -8.90 -1.63 19.59
C GLY A 603 -9.49 -0.26 19.92
N ARG A 604 -9.92 0.48 18.91
CA ARG A 604 -10.40 1.85 19.03
C ARG A 604 -11.93 1.90 18.98
N TYR A 605 -12.52 2.57 19.96
CA TYR A 605 -13.96 2.65 20.13
C TYR A 605 -14.44 4.08 20.38
N LEU A 606 -15.60 4.41 19.83
CA LEU A 606 -16.35 5.62 20.15
C LEU A 606 -17.78 5.19 20.50
N ASP A 607 -18.29 5.58 21.66
CA ASP A 607 -19.68 5.37 22.07
C ASP A 607 -20.11 3.89 21.90
N GLY A 608 -19.31 2.97 22.48
CA GLY A 608 -19.47 1.51 22.32
C GLY A 608 -19.08 0.92 20.95
N HIS A 609 -19.05 1.69 19.87
CA HIS A 609 -18.81 1.20 18.50
C HIS A 609 -17.32 1.06 18.15
N THR A 610 -16.92 -0.07 17.55
CA THR A 610 -15.53 -0.34 17.11
C THR A 610 -15.22 0.29 15.74
N LEU A 611 -14.07 0.96 15.63
CA LEU A 611 -13.54 1.47 14.35
C LEU A 611 -12.94 0.36 13.49
N ASP A 612 -12.28 -0.59 14.15
CA ASP A 612 -11.36 -1.54 13.50
C ASP A 612 -12.08 -2.83 13.04
N GLY A 613 -13.40 -2.89 13.16
CA GLY A 613 -14.24 -4.07 12.88
C GLY A 613 -14.02 -5.26 13.84
N ARG A 614 -13.07 -5.13 14.78
CA ARG A 614 -12.73 -6.12 15.79
C ARG A 614 -13.48 -5.79 17.07
N TYR A 615 -14.35 -6.70 17.50
CA TYR A 615 -15.11 -6.61 18.76
C TYR A 615 -14.36 -7.15 19.98
N GLN A 616 -13.22 -7.82 19.75
CA GLN A 616 -12.34 -8.34 20.80
C GLN A 616 -10.93 -7.78 20.58
N SER A 617 -10.39 -7.12 21.60
CA SER A 617 -9.02 -6.60 21.65
C SER A 617 -8.52 -6.65 23.09
N GLN A 618 -7.28 -7.10 23.29
CA GLN A 618 -6.69 -7.22 24.63
C GLN A 618 -6.38 -5.87 25.28
N LEU A 619 -6.18 -4.82 24.47
CA LEU A 619 -6.14 -3.42 24.90
C LEU A 619 -7.26 -2.67 24.17
N ARG A 620 -8.08 -1.94 24.92
CA ARG A 620 -9.22 -1.15 24.41
C ARG A 620 -9.09 0.30 24.87
N VAL A 621 -9.23 1.22 23.92
CA VAL A 621 -9.37 2.65 24.15
C VAL A 621 -10.75 3.05 23.62
N GLU A 622 -11.65 3.40 24.54
CA GLU A 622 -12.98 3.93 24.25
C GLU A 622 -13.02 5.42 24.58
N VAL A 623 -13.44 6.24 23.62
CA VAL A 623 -13.87 7.61 23.89
C VAL A 623 -15.39 7.58 24.03
N VAL A 624 -15.94 8.34 24.98
CA VAL A 624 -17.38 8.57 25.08
C VAL A 624 -17.68 10.06 24.88
N SER A 625 -18.63 10.34 24.00
CA SER A 625 -19.04 11.68 23.58
C SER A 625 -20.41 12.07 24.13
N PRO A 626 -20.76 13.37 24.15
CA PRO A 626 -22.11 13.85 24.47
C PRO A 626 -23.21 13.40 23.49
N LEU A 627 -22.87 12.66 22.42
CA LEU A 627 -23.85 12.07 21.49
C LEU A 627 -24.36 10.70 21.96
N ASP A 628 -23.66 10.04 22.88
CA ASP A 628 -24.09 8.76 23.44
C ASP A 628 -25.31 8.93 24.36
N VAL A 629 -26.30 8.04 24.20
CA VAL A 629 -27.50 7.98 25.04
C VAL A 629 -27.14 7.62 26.49
N GLU A 630 -26.04 6.90 26.71
CA GLU A 630 -25.53 6.55 28.04
C GLU A 630 -24.66 7.65 28.68
N TYR A 631 -24.28 8.71 27.95
CA TYR A 631 -23.36 9.77 28.43
C TYR A 631 -23.79 10.43 29.75
N VAL A 632 -25.10 10.61 29.92
CA VAL A 632 -25.71 11.20 31.14
C VAL A 632 -25.58 10.25 32.35
N GLN A 633 -25.56 8.94 32.13
CA GLN A 633 -25.43 7.93 33.19
C GLN A 633 -23.96 7.75 33.63
N LEU A 634 -23.01 8.09 32.74
CA LEU A 634 -21.56 8.07 32.97
C LEU A 634 -21.10 9.24 33.85
N SER A 635 -21.60 9.27 35.08
CA SER A 635 -20.97 9.95 36.22
C SER A 635 -19.57 9.36 36.50
N GLU A 636 -18.77 9.99 37.38
CA GLU A 636 -17.43 9.49 37.76
C GLU A 636 -17.45 8.02 38.22
N ALA A 637 -18.45 7.63 39.01
CA ALA A 637 -18.65 6.23 39.42
C ALA A 637 -19.02 5.29 38.24
N GLY A 638 -19.79 5.78 37.26
CA GLY A 638 -20.11 5.07 36.03
C GLY A 638 -18.90 4.90 35.11
N CYS A 639 -18.08 5.94 34.96
CA CYS A 639 -16.81 5.88 34.23
C CYS A 639 -15.82 4.92 34.88
N ILE A 640 -15.73 4.93 36.22
CA ILE A 640 -14.97 3.94 36.99
C ILE A 640 -15.45 2.52 36.64
N HIS A 641 -16.74 2.23 36.75
CA HIS A 641 -17.30 0.91 36.42
C HIS A 641 -16.99 0.48 34.97
N LYS A 642 -17.36 1.31 33.99
CA LYS A 642 -17.15 1.07 32.55
C LYS A 642 -15.67 0.97 32.16
N SER A 643 -14.74 1.51 32.95
CA SER A 643 -13.28 1.34 32.73
C SER A 643 -12.70 0.04 33.31
N GLY A 644 -13.38 -0.59 34.26
CA GLY A 644 -13.03 -1.90 34.82
C GLY A 644 -13.60 -3.09 34.04
N ASP A 645 -14.69 -2.88 33.32
CA ASP A 645 -15.37 -3.90 32.52
C ASP A 645 -14.46 -4.63 31.52
N ASN A 646 -14.83 -5.87 31.19
CA ASN A 646 -14.10 -6.76 30.27
C ASN A 646 -12.61 -6.94 30.64
N GLY A 647 -12.26 -6.81 31.92
CA GLY A 647 -10.88 -6.92 32.41
C GLY A 647 -10.02 -5.69 32.09
N GLY A 648 -10.64 -4.51 32.02
CA GLY A 648 -9.95 -3.23 31.90
C GLY A 648 -9.92 -2.65 30.49
N GLN A 649 -10.21 -1.36 30.41
CA GLN A 649 -10.05 -0.51 29.24
C GLN A 649 -9.70 0.93 29.63
N VAL A 650 -9.09 1.70 28.71
CA VAL A 650 -9.01 3.16 28.83
C VAL A 650 -10.35 3.74 28.38
N LEU A 651 -10.92 4.62 29.19
CA LEU A 651 -12.15 5.34 28.92
C LEU A 651 -11.87 6.86 28.99
N ILE A 652 -12.03 7.57 27.87
CA ILE A 652 -11.86 9.02 27.78
C ILE A 652 -13.24 9.66 27.69
N LYS A 653 -13.65 10.44 28.69
CA LYS A 653 -14.94 11.15 28.66
C LYS A 653 -14.73 12.57 28.13
N LEU A 654 -15.21 12.83 26.91
CA LEU A 654 -15.24 14.18 26.35
C LEU A 654 -16.18 15.10 27.16
N PRO A 655 -15.88 16.41 27.27
CA PRO A 655 -16.80 17.39 27.85
C PRO A 655 -18.02 17.69 26.95
N ASP A 656 -19.11 18.19 27.55
CA ASP A 656 -20.31 18.65 26.81
C ASP A 656 -20.12 20.07 26.26
N ASP A 657 -19.63 20.18 25.03
CA ASP A 657 -19.57 21.42 24.26
C ASP A 657 -20.64 21.42 23.16
N LYS A 658 -21.73 22.15 23.40
CA LYS A 658 -22.85 22.28 22.46
C LYS A 658 -22.47 23.00 21.17
N ARG A 659 -21.55 23.97 21.21
CA ARG A 659 -21.08 24.67 20.00
C ARG A 659 -20.30 23.71 19.10
N PHE A 660 -19.46 22.85 19.68
CA PHE A 660 -18.79 21.79 18.94
C PHE A 660 -19.81 20.83 18.27
N THR A 661 -20.82 20.36 19.00
CA THR A 661 -21.86 19.47 18.45
C THR A 661 -22.67 20.12 17.33
N ASP A 662 -23.06 21.39 17.46
CA ASP A 662 -23.84 22.09 16.44
C ASP A 662 -23.00 22.48 15.21
N GLU A 663 -21.71 22.83 15.37
CA GLU A 663 -20.78 22.99 14.25
C GLU A 663 -20.50 21.64 13.55
N LEU A 664 -20.39 20.52 14.28
CA LEU A 664 -20.25 19.17 13.70
C LEU A 664 -21.51 18.75 12.91
N ARG A 665 -22.71 19.03 13.43
CA ARG A 665 -23.97 18.81 12.71
C ARG A 665 -24.05 19.64 11.43
N THR A 666 -23.63 20.90 11.50
CA THR A 666 -23.63 21.80 10.34
C THR A 666 -22.59 21.37 9.29
N LEU A 667 -21.44 20.85 9.72
CA LEU A 667 -20.45 20.20 8.86
C LEU A 667 -21.09 19.05 8.07
N LEU A 668 -21.73 18.11 8.77
CA LEU A 668 -22.33 16.92 8.18
C LEU A 668 -23.52 17.23 7.25
N LYS A 669 -24.37 18.19 7.63
CA LYS A 669 -25.47 18.67 6.78
C LYS A 669 -24.95 19.25 5.47
N THR A 670 -23.92 20.08 5.54
CA THR A 670 -23.31 20.73 4.36
C THR A 670 -22.64 19.70 3.45
N ASP A 671 -21.81 18.79 3.97
CA ASP A 671 -21.17 17.74 3.18
C ASP A 671 -22.18 16.77 2.56
N LYS A 672 -23.26 16.44 3.27
CA LYS A 672 -24.35 15.59 2.74
C LYS A 672 -25.14 16.32 1.65
N PHE A 673 -25.47 17.59 1.83
CA PHE A 673 -26.16 18.39 0.83
C PHE A 673 -25.33 18.59 -0.44
N ILE A 674 -24.04 18.96 -0.32
CA ILE A 674 -23.14 19.12 -1.48
C ILE A 674 -23.09 17.81 -2.28
N ARG A 675 -22.82 16.67 -1.63
CA ARG A 675 -22.75 15.36 -2.31
C ARG A 675 -24.02 14.96 -3.06
N LEU A 676 -25.19 15.42 -2.61
CA LEU A 676 -26.48 15.18 -3.28
C LEU A 676 -26.78 16.14 -4.43
N ASN A 677 -26.08 17.28 -4.54
CA ASN A 677 -26.37 18.35 -5.51
C ASN A 677 -25.20 18.65 -6.47
N LEU A 678 -24.12 17.85 -6.46
CA LEU A 678 -22.97 17.92 -7.37
C LEU A 678 -23.30 17.77 -8.88
N SER A 679 -24.56 17.52 -9.24
CA SER A 679 -25.03 17.36 -10.62
C SER A 679 -26.10 18.40 -11.00
N ALA A 680 -26.09 19.57 -10.36
CA ALA A 680 -26.94 20.70 -10.74
C ALA A 680 -26.44 21.34 -12.05
N ASN A 681 -27.32 21.45 -13.05
CA ASN A 681 -27.00 22.06 -14.36
C ASN A 681 -26.92 23.61 -14.34
N ASP A 682 -26.62 24.20 -13.19
CA ASP A 682 -26.63 25.65 -12.97
C ASP A 682 -25.31 26.10 -12.35
N HIS A 683 -24.52 26.86 -13.11
CA HIS A 683 -23.21 27.34 -12.68
C HIS A 683 -23.27 28.31 -11.48
N SER A 684 -24.42 28.97 -11.22
CA SER A 684 -24.59 29.77 -10.00
C SER A 684 -24.63 28.87 -8.76
N VAL A 685 -25.42 27.80 -8.82
CA VAL A 685 -25.55 26.78 -7.77
C VAL A 685 -24.23 26.02 -7.60
N GLU A 686 -23.57 25.63 -8.69
CA GLU A 686 -22.25 24.97 -8.66
C GLU A 686 -21.21 25.82 -7.91
N ARG A 687 -21.14 27.11 -8.21
CA ARG A 687 -20.25 28.06 -7.52
C ARG A 687 -20.60 28.19 -6.03
N ILE A 688 -21.88 28.34 -5.69
CA ILE A 688 -22.31 28.42 -4.28
C ILE A 688 -21.98 27.13 -3.53
N LEU A 689 -22.16 25.95 -4.13
CA LEU A 689 -21.78 24.67 -3.53
C LEU A 689 -20.27 24.54 -3.33
N ALA A 690 -19.45 25.04 -4.27
CA ALA A 690 -18.00 25.09 -4.12
C ALA A 690 -17.58 26.03 -2.98
N ASP A 691 -18.20 27.21 -2.87
CA ASP A 691 -17.93 28.19 -1.82
C ASP A 691 -18.34 27.68 -0.43
N ARG A 692 -19.51 27.01 -0.31
CA ARG A 692 -19.90 26.27 0.90
C ARG A 692 -18.96 25.10 1.19
N GLY A 693 -18.42 24.43 0.17
CA GLY A 693 -17.39 23.41 0.33
C GLY A 693 -16.10 23.95 0.97
N ARG A 694 -15.67 25.16 0.57
CA ARG A 694 -14.52 25.85 1.16
C ARG A 694 -14.78 26.24 2.61
N GLU A 695 -15.93 26.86 2.89
CA GLU A 695 -16.39 27.17 4.26
C GLU A 695 -16.41 25.92 5.16
N ASN A 696 -16.88 24.78 4.64
CA ASN A 696 -16.96 23.54 5.41
C ASN A 696 -15.59 22.94 5.72
N GLN A 697 -14.60 23.08 4.82
CA GLN A 697 -13.22 22.70 5.10
C GLN A 697 -12.59 23.56 6.21
N GLU A 698 -12.93 24.84 6.30
CA GLU A 698 -12.50 25.71 7.40
C GLU A 698 -13.19 25.35 8.72
N ARG A 699 -14.50 25.11 8.70
CA ARG A 699 -15.25 24.56 9.83
C ARG A 699 -14.61 23.26 10.34
N LYS A 700 -14.20 22.35 9.46
CA LYS A 700 -13.47 21.12 9.83
C LYS A 700 -12.10 21.38 10.46
N LYS A 701 -11.36 22.41 10.01
CA LYS A 701 -10.10 22.83 10.67
C LYS A 701 -10.36 23.34 12.09
N ARG A 702 -11.36 24.20 12.29
CA ARG A 702 -11.73 24.72 13.62
C ARG A 702 -12.21 23.61 14.57
N LEU A 703 -13.08 22.72 14.08
CA LEU A 703 -13.54 21.53 14.82
C LEU A 703 -12.37 20.65 15.29
N ARG A 704 -11.35 20.42 14.47
CA ARG A 704 -10.15 19.65 14.87
C ARG A 704 -9.39 20.29 16.03
N VAL A 705 -9.17 21.61 15.98
CA VAL A 705 -8.49 22.35 17.06
C VAL A 705 -9.31 22.28 18.35
N ARG A 706 -10.63 22.56 18.26
CA ARG A 706 -11.52 22.50 19.42
C ARG A 706 -11.62 21.09 20.02
N LEU A 707 -11.61 20.05 19.18
CA LEU A 707 -11.59 18.66 19.64
C LEU A 707 -10.27 18.30 20.34
N GLU A 708 -9.13 18.82 19.87
CA GLU A 708 -7.84 18.61 20.54
C GLU A 708 -7.82 19.27 21.93
N GLU A 709 -8.36 20.50 22.08
CA GLU A 709 -8.62 21.12 23.40
C GLU A 709 -9.50 20.23 24.28
N MET A 710 -10.67 19.81 23.77
CA MET A 710 -11.63 18.97 24.49
C MET A 710 -11.03 17.62 24.92
N LEU A 711 -10.13 17.03 24.13
CA LEU A 711 -9.44 15.77 24.47
C LEU A 711 -8.28 15.97 25.47
N LEU A 712 -7.70 17.16 25.57
CA LEU A 712 -6.73 17.51 26.62
C LEU A 712 -7.40 17.79 27.97
N ASP A 713 -8.64 18.30 27.95
CA ASP A 713 -9.42 18.55 29.16
C ASP A 713 -10.24 17.34 29.65
N ALA A 714 -10.61 16.44 28.74
CA ALA A 714 -11.35 15.20 28.99
C ALA A 714 -10.78 14.38 30.16
N ASP A 715 -11.66 13.94 31.07
CA ASP A 715 -11.28 13.00 32.12
C ASP A 715 -10.93 11.63 31.53
N VAL A 716 -9.85 11.02 32.02
CA VAL A 716 -9.39 9.69 31.60
C VAL A 716 -9.48 8.71 32.76
N TYR A 717 -10.05 7.54 32.50
CA TYR A 717 -10.21 6.45 33.45
C TYR A 717 -9.60 5.17 32.87
N ALA A 718 -9.08 4.29 33.73
CA ALA A 718 -8.66 2.95 33.34
C ALA A 718 -8.77 1.98 34.52
N LEU A 719 -9.19 0.74 34.26
CA LEU A 719 -9.17 -0.38 35.22
C LEU A 719 -9.87 -0.07 36.57
N GLY A 720 -10.94 0.74 36.56
CA GLY A 720 -11.67 1.11 37.77
C GLY A 720 -11.09 2.31 38.52
N GLN A 721 -10.18 3.08 37.93
CA GLN A 721 -9.59 4.27 38.54
C GLN A 721 -9.59 5.46 37.57
N LYS A 722 -9.65 6.67 38.12
CA LYS A 722 -9.38 7.91 37.39
C LYS A 722 -7.88 8.14 37.32
N LEU A 723 -7.35 8.46 36.14
CA LEU A 723 -5.93 8.72 35.93
C LEU A 723 -5.66 10.23 35.93
N ASP A 724 -4.71 10.66 36.75
CA ASP A 724 -4.12 11.99 36.63
C ASP A 724 -2.96 11.94 35.62
N LEU A 725 -3.15 12.57 34.46
CA LEU A 725 -2.29 12.45 33.28
C LEU A 725 -1.93 13.83 32.73
N ASN A 726 -0.81 13.91 32.01
CA ASN A 726 -0.31 15.18 31.51
C ASN A 726 -1.30 15.86 30.54
N ARG A 727 -1.60 17.15 30.76
CA ARG A 727 -2.50 17.96 29.92
C ARG A 727 -1.79 18.71 28.79
N ASN A 728 -0.47 18.62 28.68
CA ASN A 728 0.31 19.43 27.72
C ASN A 728 0.35 18.86 26.29
N GLN A 729 0.15 17.55 26.09
CA GLN A 729 0.28 16.94 24.76
C GLN A 729 -0.58 15.67 24.61
N LEU A 730 -1.50 15.68 23.65
CA LEU A 730 -2.56 14.68 23.53
C LEU A 730 -2.04 13.26 23.27
N ASN A 731 -1.05 13.12 22.37
CA ASN A 731 -0.47 11.81 22.06
C ASN A 731 0.28 11.23 23.27
N THR A 732 0.99 12.06 24.03
CA THR A 732 1.72 11.65 25.25
C THR A 732 0.75 11.20 26.35
N ARG A 733 -0.37 11.91 26.54
CA ARG A 733 -1.45 11.51 27.46
C ARG A 733 -2.04 10.14 27.08
N LEU A 734 -2.28 9.91 25.79
CA LEU A 734 -2.72 8.60 25.30
C LEU A 734 -1.65 7.53 25.55
N ASP A 735 -0.38 7.83 25.30
CA ASP A 735 0.75 6.91 25.54
C ASP A 735 0.97 6.58 27.04
N GLU A 736 0.63 7.49 27.95
CA GLU A 736 0.59 7.25 29.40
C GLU A 736 -0.61 6.39 29.81
N ALA A 737 -1.82 6.67 29.30
CA ALA A 737 -3.01 5.86 29.55
C ALA A 737 -2.86 4.43 29.00
N CYS A 738 -2.27 4.28 27.81
CA CYS A 738 -1.98 2.98 27.19
C CYS A 738 -0.91 2.22 27.97
N ARG A 739 0.09 2.91 28.54
CA ARG A 739 1.08 2.30 29.45
C ARG A 739 0.42 1.70 30.67
N TYR A 740 -0.38 2.50 31.39
CA TYR A 740 -1.07 2.08 32.59
C TYR A 740 -2.02 0.91 32.32
N LEU A 741 -2.79 0.96 31.23
CA LEU A 741 -3.62 -0.17 30.83
C LEU A 741 -2.76 -1.40 30.56
N LEU A 742 -1.71 -1.29 29.75
CA LEU A 742 -0.87 -2.41 29.32
C LEU A 742 -0.17 -3.11 30.49
N GLU A 743 0.49 -2.37 31.37
CA GLU A 743 1.26 -2.91 32.50
C GLU A 743 0.36 -3.67 33.50
N ASN A 744 -0.84 -3.16 33.77
CA ASN A 744 -1.81 -3.83 34.65
C ASN A 744 -2.60 -4.95 33.95
N THR A 745 -2.85 -4.84 32.64
CA THR A 745 -3.49 -5.87 31.81
C THR A 745 -2.62 -7.11 31.65
N TYR A 746 -1.31 -6.91 31.50
CA TYR A 746 -0.32 -7.98 31.33
C TYR A 746 0.60 -8.04 32.56
N ASN A 747 0.03 -8.36 33.72
CA ASN A 747 0.77 -8.38 34.98
C ASN A 747 1.92 -9.43 35.06
N LYS A 748 2.04 -10.33 34.07
CA LYS A 748 3.20 -11.22 33.89
C LYS A 748 4.19 -10.77 32.80
N LEU A 749 4.02 -9.59 32.20
CA LEU A 749 4.96 -9.05 31.22
C LEU A 749 6.35 -8.80 31.82
N SER A 750 6.40 -8.45 33.11
CA SER A 750 7.63 -8.27 33.90
C SER A 750 8.42 -9.55 34.15
N GLN A 751 7.90 -10.73 33.77
CA GLN A 751 8.65 -12.01 33.81
C GLN A 751 9.72 -12.10 32.70
N LEU A 752 9.71 -11.20 31.72
CA LEU A 752 10.78 -11.01 30.74
C LEU A 752 11.74 -9.91 31.22
N THR A 753 12.75 -10.30 32.00
CA THR A 753 13.77 -9.42 32.58
C THR A 753 14.91 -9.09 31.61
N ALA A 754 15.28 -10.03 30.75
CA ALA A 754 16.36 -9.92 29.78
C ALA A 754 15.79 -10.08 28.37
N LEU A 755 15.60 -8.97 27.65
CA LEU A 755 14.99 -8.91 26.33
C LEU A 755 16.07 -8.83 25.24
N SER A 756 15.91 -9.57 24.14
CA SER A 756 16.87 -9.62 23.04
C SER A 756 16.61 -8.49 22.03
N PRO A 757 17.64 -7.73 21.59
CA PRO A 757 17.47 -6.71 20.55
C PRO A 757 17.06 -7.28 19.18
N GLU A 758 17.42 -8.53 18.90
CA GLU A 758 17.09 -9.23 17.64
C GLU A 758 16.71 -10.70 17.92
N PRO A 759 15.54 -11.00 18.54
CA PRO A 759 15.24 -12.32 19.07
C PRO A 759 15.31 -13.44 18.03
N MET A 760 14.93 -13.16 16.78
CA MET A 760 14.99 -14.12 15.66
C MET A 760 16.42 -14.46 15.22
N ARG A 761 17.36 -13.51 15.34
CA ARG A 761 18.77 -13.72 15.03
C ARG A 761 19.46 -14.53 16.13
N GLU A 762 19.11 -14.26 17.39
CA GLU A 762 19.58 -15.05 18.52
C GLU A 762 19.00 -16.48 18.47
N LEU A 763 17.72 -16.63 18.14
CA LEU A 763 17.08 -17.93 17.91
C LEU A 763 17.79 -18.73 16.81
N GLN A 764 18.24 -18.09 15.74
CA GLN A 764 19.06 -18.73 14.72
C GLN A 764 20.39 -19.23 15.29
N ALA A 765 21.12 -18.39 16.04
CA ALA A 765 22.39 -18.79 16.65
C ALA A 765 22.21 -19.98 17.62
N VAL A 766 21.21 -19.90 18.51
CA VAL A 766 20.89 -20.94 19.51
C VAL A 766 20.49 -22.27 18.86
N LEU A 767 19.77 -22.25 17.74
CA LEU A 767 19.33 -23.47 17.03
C LEU A 767 20.33 -24.02 15.99
N THR A 768 21.46 -23.33 15.76
CA THR A 768 22.46 -23.75 14.77
C THR A 768 23.87 -23.97 15.33
N ALA A 769 24.08 -23.70 16.63
CA ALA A 769 25.33 -23.99 17.32
C ALA A 769 25.56 -25.50 17.52
N ASP A 770 26.82 -25.94 17.43
CA ASP A 770 27.22 -27.32 17.71
C ASP A 770 27.22 -27.61 19.23
N ASP A 771 27.15 -28.89 19.61
CA ASP A 771 26.97 -29.41 20.99
C ASP A 771 27.96 -28.87 22.05
N LEU A 772 29.09 -28.26 21.65
CA LEU A 772 30.06 -27.63 22.55
C LEU A 772 29.67 -26.20 23.00
N GLY A 773 28.77 -25.52 22.27
CA GLY A 773 28.32 -24.17 22.60
C GLY A 773 27.17 -24.11 23.61
N THR A 774 26.38 -25.18 23.71
CA THR A 774 25.11 -25.20 24.46
C THR A 774 25.28 -25.35 25.98
N GLN A 775 26.42 -25.86 26.46
CA GLN A 775 26.67 -26.09 27.90
C GLN A 775 26.72 -24.80 28.76
N ASN A 776 26.82 -23.62 28.16
CA ASN A 776 26.82 -22.33 28.87
C ASN A 776 25.44 -21.61 28.88
N LEU A 777 24.37 -22.22 28.37
CA LEU A 777 23.02 -21.63 28.40
C LEU A 777 22.38 -21.75 29.78
N ASN A 778 22.68 -20.81 30.67
CA ASN A 778 22.07 -20.72 32.02
C ASN A 778 20.60 -20.25 31.95
N LEU A 779 19.68 -21.18 31.70
CA LEU A 779 18.24 -20.92 31.64
C LEU A 779 17.62 -20.52 32.98
N ASP A 780 18.29 -20.85 34.09
CA ASP A 780 17.76 -20.69 35.44
C ASP A 780 18.22 -19.40 36.15
N GLY A 781 18.97 -18.54 35.44
CA GLY A 781 19.34 -17.18 35.85
C GLY A 781 18.48 -16.06 35.22
N GLU A 782 18.73 -14.80 35.61
CA GLU A 782 17.97 -13.63 35.15
C GLU A 782 18.15 -13.36 33.64
N GLU A 783 19.35 -13.58 33.09
CA GLU A 783 19.66 -13.52 31.65
C GLU A 783 18.91 -14.60 30.84
N GLY A 784 18.52 -15.69 31.51
CA GLY A 784 17.74 -16.79 30.95
C GLY A 784 16.23 -16.49 30.83
N ASN A 785 15.72 -15.44 31.50
CA ASN A 785 14.30 -15.25 31.81
C ASN A 785 13.69 -16.42 32.61
N ALA A 786 14.40 -16.92 33.63
CA ALA A 786 14.05 -18.15 34.36
C ALA A 786 12.58 -18.28 34.82
N GLN A 787 11.90 -17.18 35.15
CA GLN A 787 10.48 -17.22 35.51
C GLN A 787 9.57 -17.45 34.29
N ALA A 788 9.85 -16.80 33.16
CA ALA A 788 9.14 -17.03 31.91
C ALA A 788 9.38 -18.44 31.36
N VAL A 789 10.63 -18.93 31.43
CA VAL A 789 11.01 -20.32 31.09
C VAL A 789 10.14 -21.31 31.87
N LYS A 790 10.03 -21.16 33.20
CA LYS A 790 9.21 -22.03 34.07
C LYS A 790 7.73 -22.03 33.70
N GLU A 791 7.15 -20.88 33.31
CA GLU A 791 5.73 -20.82 32.91
C GLU A 791 5.48 -21.51 31.55
N VAL A 792 6.43 -21.42 30.61
CA VAL A 792 6.40 -22.18 29.34
C VAL A 792 6.54 -23.68 29.61
N GLU A 793 7.54 -24.09 30.39
CA GLU A 793 7.74 -25.51 30.76
C GLU A 793 6.54 -26.07 31.52
N GLN A 794 5.92 -25.31 32.42
CA GLN A 794 4.71 -25.71 33.15
C GLN A 794 3.52 -25.86 32.21
N TYR A 795 3.29 -24.93 31.29
CA TYR A 795 2.19 -25.03 30.32
C TYR A 795 2.32 -26.26 29.40
N ILE A 796 3.53 -26.58 28.94
CA ILE A 796 3.77 -27.79 28.13
C ILE A 796 3.63 -29.06 29.01
N SER A 797 4.11 -29.03 30.26
CA SER A 797 3.95 -30.14 31.21
C SER A 797 2.48 -30.45 31.55
N LEU A 798 1.60 -29.44 31.55
CA LEU A 798 0.16 -29.61 31.81
C LEU A 798 -0.59 -30.42 30.74
N HIS A 799 0.00 -30.64 29.56
CA HIS A 799 -0.59 -31.48 28.50
C HIS A 799 -0.24 -32.98 28.63
N GLY A 800 0.25 -33.43 29.79
CA GLY A 800 0.50 -34.86 30.08
C GLY A 800 1.58 -35.54 29.24
N GLY A 801 2.29 -34.78 28.38
CA GLY A 801 3.24 -35.30 27.39
C GLY A 801 2.70 -35.38 25.96
N GLU A 802 1.47 -34.93 25.69
CA GLU A 802 0.97 -34.77 24.32
C GLU A 802 1.69 -33.62 23.57
N PRO A 803 1.91 -33.70 22.24
CA PRO A 803 2.58 -32.64 21.49
C PRO A 803 1.73 -31.36 21.35
N VAL A 804 2.12 -30.30 22.05
CA VAL A 804 1.39 -29.02 22.11
C VAL A 804 1.52 -28.25 20.78
N PRO A 805 0.42 -27.78 20.17
CA PRO A 805 0.47 -26.93 18.98
C PRO A 805 1.11 -25.57 19.25
N LEU A 806 2.07 -25.17 18.39
CA LEU A 806 2.86 -23.94 18.57
C LEU A 806 2.00 -22.66 18.56
N ASN A 807 1.07 -22.52 17.61
CA ASN A 807 0.27 -21.30 17.46
C ASN A 807 -0.60 -21.00 18.72
N PRO A 808 -1.39 -21.94 19.28
CA PRO A 808 -2.08 -21.77 20.56
C PRO A 808 -1.16 -21.43 21.75
N LEU A 809 0.08 -21.95 21.76
CA LEU A 809 1.05 -21.60 22.81
C LEU A 809 1.51 -20.14 22.68
N ILE A 810 1.89 -19.71 21.47
CA ILE A 810 2.23 -18.30 21.19
C ILE A 810 1.04 -17.40 21.56
N GLU A 811 -0.17 -17.75 21.12
CA GLU A 811 -1.40 -17.01 21.42
C GLU A 811 -1.66 -16.90 22.93
N ARG A 812 -1.47 -17.97 23.71
CA ARG A 812 -1.56 -17.94 25.18
C ARG A 812 -0.59 -16.94 25.81
N PHE A 813 0.67 -16.92 25.38
CA PHE A 813 1.70 -16.05 25.97
C PHE A 813 1.68 -14.62 25.41
N SER A 814 1.10 -14.37 24.23
CA SER A 814 0.80 -13.02 23.75
C SER A 814 -0.50 -12.43 24.32
N ASN A 815 -1.42 -13.25 24.83
CA ASN A 815 -2.66 -12.81 25.47
C ASN A 815 -2.48 -12.51 26.97
N ARG A 816 -3.54 -11.98 27.60
CA ARG A 816 -3.64 -11.79 29.07
C ARG A 816 -3.46 -13.14 29.78
N PRO A 817 -2.65 -13.23 30.87
CA PRO A 817 -1.99 -12.16 31.61
C PRO A 817 -0.54 -11.85 31.19
N PHE A 818 -0.04 -12.46 30.11
CA PHE A 818 1.39 -12.45 29.77
C PHE A 818 1.82 -11.29 28.87
N GLY A 819 1.13 -11.09 27.72
CA GLY A 819 1.45 -10.00 26.79
C GLY A 819 2.84 -10.06 26.16
N TRP A 820 3.48 -11.24 26.11
CA TRP A 820 4.85 -11.38 25.63
C TRP A 820 4.97 -11.24 24.11
N PRO A 821 6.07 -10.64 23.60
CA PRO A 821 6.37 -10.65 22.17
C PRO A 821 6.54 -12.08 21.63
N GLU A 822 6.04 -12.32 20.41
CA GLU A 822 6.17 -13.63 19.76
C GLU A 822 7.64 -14.05 19.61
N GLY A 823 8.52 -13.13 19.21
CA GLY A 823 9.95 -13.40 19.04
C GLY A 823 10.66 -13.84 20.33
N GLU A 824 10.30 -13.26 21.47
CA GLU A 824 10.83 -13.66 22.79
C GLU A 824 10.30 -15.03 23.22
N THR A 825 9.02 -15.30 22.95
CA THR A 825 8.40 -16.61 23.22
C THR A 825 9.07 -17.70 22.36
N LEU A 826 9.34 -17.42 21.09
CA LEU A 826 10.09 -18.30 20.19
C LEU A 826 11.55 -18.49 20.64
N LEU A 827 12.22 -17.43 21.11
CA LEU A 827 13.59 -17.50 21.64
C LEU A 827 13.66 -18.40 22.90
N ILE A 828 12.70 -18.28 23.83
CA ILE A 828 12.59 -19.16 25.00
C ILE A 828 12.42 -20.63 24.58
N LEU A 829 11.56 -20.92 23.60
CA LEU A 829 11.40 -22.29 23.06
C LEU A 829 12.68 -22.81 22.40
N GLY A 830 13.40 -21.96 21.67
CA GLY A 830 14.69 -22.33 21.06
C GLY A 830 15.77 -22.61 22.10
N ARG A 831 15.86 -21.78 23.15
CA ARG A 831 16.75 -21.99 24.31
C ARG A 831 16.41 -23.30 25.05
N LEU A 832 15.13 -23.60 25.26
CA LEU A 832 14.65 -24.87 25.85
C LEU A 832 15.00 -26.10 25.00
N HIS A 833 14.96 -25.97 23.67
CA HIS A 833 15.36 -27.02 22.74
C HIS A 833 16.88 -27.25 22.76
N ALA A 834 17.69 -26.19 22.71
CA ALA A 834 19.14 -26.26 22.78
C ALA A 834 19.65 -26.85 24.12
N ALA A 835 18.91 -26.64 25.21
CA ALA A 835 19.16 -27.27 26.51
C ALA A 835 18.55 -28.69 26.66
N GLY A 836 17.98 -29.27 25.59
CA GLY A 836 17.44 -30.63 25.59
C GLY A 836 16.19 -30.87 26.46
N ARG A 837 15.55 -29.81 26.99
CA ARG A 837 14.30 -29.91 27.78
C ARG A 837 13.06 -30.09 26.89
N LEU A 838 13.15 -29.71 25.62
CA LEU A 838 12.05 -29.70 24.64
C LEU A 838 12.50 -30.25 23.28
N THR A 839 11.57 -30.84 22.53
CA THR A 839 11.77 -31.28 21.14
C THR A 839 10.69 -30.68 20.22
N PHE A 840 11.09 -30.23 19.03
CA PHE A 840 10.17 -29.80 17.98
C PHE A 840 9.85 -30.97 17.03
N HIS A 841 8.59 -31.10 16.63
CA HIS A 841 8.11 -32.15 15.73
C HIS A 841 7.18 -31.56 14.66
N THR A 842 6.90 -32.34 13.61
CA THR A 842 5.80 -32.07 12.66
C THR A 842 4.83 -33.24 12.65
N ALA A 843 4.22 -33.58 11.51
CA ALA A 843 3.51 -34.86 11.32
C ALA A 843 4.46 -36.05 11.07
N GLY A 844 5.78 -35.79 10.96
CA GLY A 844 6.83 -36.79 10.82
C GLY A 844 7.77 -36.82 12.04
N PRO A 845 9.07 -37.14 11.86
CA PRO A 845 10.02 -37.26 12.96
C PRO A 845 10.34 -35.91 13.65
N ALA A 846 11.10 -36.00 14.75
CA ALA A 846 11.69 -34.85 15.42
C ALA A 846 12.58 -34.04 14.47
N LEU A 847 12.52 -32.72 14.58
CA LEU A 847 13.28 -31.78 13.74
C LEU A 847 14.69 -31.57 14.29
N SER A 848 15.67 -31.44 13.41
CA SER A 848 16.95 -30.82 13.78
C SER A 848 16.76 -29.32 14.07
N GLY A 849 17.70 -28.70 14.80
CA GLY A 849 17.64 -27.27 15.09
C GLY A 849 17.57 -26.37 13.84
N LYS A 850 18.21 -26.77 12.74
CA LYS A 850 18.17 -26.06 11.46
C LYS A 850 16.77 -26.10 10.83
N GLU A 851 16.16 -27.28 10.76
CA GLU A 851 14.79 -27.45 10.23
C GLU A 851 13.76 -26.75 11.13
N ALA A 852 13.92 -26.84 12.46
CA ALA A 852 13.10 -26.11 13.41
C ALA A 852 13.19 -24.59 13.15
N PHE A 853 14.39 -24.01 12.98
CA PHE A 853 14.53 -22.59 12.69
C PHE A 853 13.78 -22.16 11.41
N GLU A 854 13.83 -22.94 10.33
CA GLU A 854 13.11 -22.62 9.09
C GLU A 854 11.57 -22.54 9.30
N LEU A 855 11.00 -23.44 10.11
CA LEU A 855 9.57 -23.42 10.44
C LEU A 855 9.20 -22.31 11.42
N LEU A 856 10.03 -22.07 12.44
CA LEU A 856 9.80 -21.02 13.45
C LEU A 856 9.97 -19.61 12.85
N ASN A 857 10.83 -19.43 11.86
CA ASN A 857 11.01 -18.17 11.15
C ASN A 857 9.82 -17.86 10.22
N ASN A 858 9.23 -18.88 9.58
CA ASN A 858 8.10 -18.70 8.66
C ASN A 858 6.74 -18.79 9.38
N ALA A 859 6.13 -17.64 9.69
CA ALA A 859 4.84 -17.54 10.36
C ALA A 859 3.70 -18.38 9.75
N ARG A 860 3.71 -18.66 8.45
CA ARG A 860 2.69 -19.52 7.79
C ARG A 860 2.89 -21.02 8.08
N ARG A 861 4.10 -21.43 8.43
CA ARG A 861 4.51 -22.82 8.68
C ARG A 861 4.55 -23.18 10.17
N ARG A 862 4.46 -22.20 11.07
CA ARG A 862 4.37 -22.42 12.54
C ARG A 862 3.22 -23.35 12.95
N SER A 863 2.14 -23.39 12.17
CA SER A 863 1.02 -24.33 12.34
C SER A 863 1.37 -25.80 12.10
N GLU A 864 2.44 -26.10 11.35
CA GLU A 864 3.00 -27.44 11.13
C GLU A 864 3.71 -27.96 12.40
N VAL A 865 4.20 -27.06 13.28
CA VAL A 865 5.08 -27.38 14.41
C VAL A 865 4.30 -27.85 15.64
N ARG A 866 4.79 -28.92 16.27
CA ARG A 866 4.37 -29.41 17.59
C ARG A 866 5.53 -29.40 18.57
N LEU A 867 5.20 -29.17 19.84
CA LEU A 867 6.13 -29.02 20.95
C LEU A 867 5.94 -30.16 21.94
N GLN A 868 6.96 -31.00 22.14
CA GLN A 868 6.89 -32.05 23.15
C GLN A 868 7.99 -31.85 24.17
N LYS A 869 7.62 -31.77 25.46
CA LYS A 869 8.59 -31.77 26.55
C LYS A 869 9.34 -33.09 26.51
N LYS A 870 10.68 -33.04 26.43
CA LYS A 870 11.46 -34.27 26.48
C LYS A 870 11.38 -34.82 27.90
N ARG A 871 11.05 -36.10 28.05
CA ARG A 871 11.16 -36.76 29.36
C ARG A 871 12.65 -36.87 29.67
N GLN A 872 13.09 -36.21 30.73
CA GLN A 872 14.46 -36.32 31.22
C GLN A 872 14.50 -37.45 32.25
N THR A 873 15.46 -38.35 32.11
CA THR A 873 15.66 -39.45 33.05
C THR A 873 16.27 -38.89 34.33
N GLU A 874 15.65 -39.17 35.49
CA GLU A 874 16.14 -38.68 36.78
C GLU A 874 17.59 -39.15 37.02
N ASP A 875 18.44 -38.28 37.59
CA ASP A 875 19.84 -38.61 37.88
C ASP A 875 19.98 -39.87 38.74
N ALA A 876 19.03 -40.14 39.64
CA ALA A 876 18.98 -41.36 40.44
C ALA A 876 18.80 -42.62 39.57
N VAL A 877 17.94 -42.55 38.54
CA VAL A 877 17.68 -43.64 37.58
C VAL A 877 18.86 -43.82 36.64
N LEU A 878 19.44 -42.72 36.12
CA LEU A 878 20.65 -42.76 35.29
C LEU A 878 21.84 -43.36 36.04
N ASN A 879 22.10 -42.94 37.28
CA ASN A 879 23.17 -43.51 38.09
C ASN A 879 22.91 -44.98 38.45
N LYS A 880 21.65 -45.38 38.70
CA LYS A 880 21.30 -46.81 38.92
C LYS A 880 21.60 -47.64 37.67
N ALA A 881 21.11 -47.24 36.51
CA ALA A 881 21.35 -47.94 35.24
C ALA A 881 22.83 -47.96 34.85
N ARG A 882 23.56 -46.87 35.11
CA ARG A 882 25.01 -46.78 34.87
C ARG A 882 25.81 -47.73 35.76
N ASN A 883 25.44 -47.88 37.02
CA ASN A 883 26.08 -48.84 37.92
C ASN A 883 25.82 -50.29 37.48
N LEU A 884 24.58 -50.59 37.05
CA LEU A 884 24.17 -51.91 36.57
C LEU A 884 24.98 -52.41 35.34
N THR A 885 25.54 -51.52 34.50
CA THR A 885 26.44 -51.98 33.41
C THR A 885 27.67 -52.72 33.90
N LYS A 886 28.12 -52.45 35.14
CA LYS A 886 29.28 -53.13 35.72
C LYS A 886 28.96 -54.58 36.09
N GLU A 887 27.74 -54.85 36.51
CA GLU A 887 27.25 -56.20 36.81
C GLU A 887 26.94 -56.94 35.50
N LEU A 888 26.17 -56.33 34.59
CA LEU A 888 25.80 -56.95 33.30
C LEU A 888 26.97 -57.15 32.32
N PHE A 889 27.90 -56.19 32.23
CA PHE A 889 28.93 -56.16 31.17
C PHE A 889 30.37 -56.05 31.70
N GLY A 890 30.57 -56.22 33.01
CA GLY A 890 31.88 -56.16 33.66
C GLY A 890 32.55 -54.77 33.70
N GLN A 891 31.92 -53.73 33.15
CA GLN A 891 32.50 -52.39 32.97
C GLN A 891 31.48 -51.28 33.27
N LEU A 892 31.93 -50.20 33.91
CA LEU A 892 31.09 -49.03 34.19
C LEU A 892 30.91 -48.16 32.93
N GLY A 893 29.67 -47.84 32.59
CA GLY A 893 29.33 -47.10 31.37
C GLY A 893 29.65 -45.59 31.41
N PRO A 894 29.43 -44.88 30.28
CA PRO A 894 29.54 -43.43 30.17
C PRO A 894 28.66 -42.66 31.16
N THR A 895 28.95 -41.37 31.36
CA THR A 895 28.16 -40.45 32.21
C THR A 895 27.01 -39.77 31.48
N SER A 896 27.11 -39.58 30.16
CA SER A 896 26.05 -38.94 29.37
C SER A 896 24.92 -39.93 29.09
N GLU A 897 23.66 -39.52 29.29
CA GLU A 897 22.47 -40.35 28.99
C GLU A 897 22.50 -40.93 27.56
N LYS A 898 22.86 -40.08 26.58
CA LYS A 898 22.94 -40.44 25.15
C LYS A 898 24.01 -41.51 24.90
N GLU A 899 25.20 -41.33 25.47
CA GLU A 899 26.33 -42.26 25.30
C GLU A 899 26.08 -43.58 26.04
N LEU A 900 25.48 -43.52 27.23
CA LEU A 900 25.11 -44.69 28.02
C LEU A 900 24.02 -45.51 27.33
N PHE A 901 23.07 -44.87 26.64
CA PHE A 901 22.03 -45.55 25.88
C PHE A 901 22.64 -46.29 24.67
N THR A 902 23.51 -45.64 23.89
CA THR A 902 24.24 -46.30 22.81
C THR A 902 25.10 -47.47 23.32
N TYR A 903 25.80 -47.29 24.44
CA TYR A 903 26.59 -48.36 25.07
C TYR A 903 25.73 -49.58 25.43
N TYR A 904 24.54 -49.37 26.00
CA TYR A 904 23.59 -50.43 26.31
C TYR A 904 23.09 -51.13 25.03
N VAL A 905 22.69 -50.38 24.00
CA VAL A 905 22.20 -50.91 22.73
C VAL A 905 23.26 -51.75 22.02
N ASP A 906 24.52 -51.31 22.00
CA ASP A 906 25.64 -52.06 21.40
C ASP A 906 25.90 -53.38 22.13
N ARG A 907 25.89 -53.37 23.47
CA ARG A 907 26.11 -54.57 24.31
C ARG A 907 24.96 -55.57 24.19
N LEU A 908 23.71 -55.13 24.30
CA LEU A 908 22.53 -55.98 24.13
C LEU A 908 22.44 -56.53 22.70
N SER A 909 22.83 -55.74 21.68
CA SER A 909 22.93 -56.21 20.29
C SER A 909 24.07 -57.20 20.05
N HIS A 910 25.08 -57.28 20.92
CA HIS A 910 26.08 -58.35 20.92
C HIS A 910 25.50 -59.65 21.47
N TRP A 911 24.90 -59.60 22.66
CA TRP A 911 24.22 -60.74 23.28
C TRP A 911 23.15 -61.34 22.36
N ARG A 912 22.31 -60.49 21.75
CA ARG A 912 21.28 -60.93 20.81
C ARG A 912 21.87 -61.77 19.66
N ARG A 913 22.94 -61.30 19.01
CA ARG A 913 23.57 -62.00 17.87
C ARG A 913 24.15 -63.36 18.26
N GLU A 914 24.69 -63.48 19.46
CA GLU A 914 25.24 -64.75 19.95
C GLU A 914 24.15 -65.72 20.39
N LEU A 915 23.12 -65.24 21.08
CA LEU A 915 21.94 -66.03 21.43
C LEU A 915 21.16 -66.48 20.18
N GLU A 916 21.05 -65.65 19.14
CA GLU A 916 20.52 -66.04 17.81
C GLU A 916 21.37 -67.16 17.18
N ALA A 917 22.70 -67.04 17.24
CA ALA A 917 23.62 -68.07 16.75
C ALA A 917 23.52 -69.38 17.56
N TYR A 918 23.35 -69.31 18.89
CA TYR A 918 23.13 -70.49 19.73
C TYR A 918 21.77 -71.13 19.43
N LYS A 919 20.71 -70.32 19.25
CA LYS A 919 19.38 -70.79 18.87
C LYS A 919 19.42 -71.60 17.58
N SER A 920 20.13 -71.11 16.57
CA SER A 920 20.30 -71.84 15.29
C SER A 920 20.96 -73.21 15.43
N LYS A 921 21.75 -73.45 16.49
CA LYS A 921 22.27 -74.78 16.83
C LYS A 921 21.21 -75.64 17.50
N THR A 922 20.46 -75.11 18.48
CA THR A 922 19.36 -75.82 19.18
C THR A 922 18.16 -76.17 18.28
N ASP A 923 17.97 -75.47 17.16
CA ASP A 923 16.93 -75.79 16.17
C ASP A 923 17.35 -76.90 15.18
N VAL A 924 18.65 -77.27 15.14
CA VAL A 924 19.19 -78.29 14.22
C VAL A 924 19.68 -79.55 14.95
N GLY A 925 20.06 -79.45 16.23
CA GLY A 925 20.53 -80.57 17.05
C GLY A 925 20.07 -80.48 18.51
N ASN A 926 20.11 -81.60 19.22
CA ASN A 926 19.66 -81.70 20.61
C ASN A 926 20.70 -81.11 21.58
N PHE A 927 20.69 -79.78 21.71
CA PHE A 927 21.51 -79.03 22.66
C PHE A 927 20.64 -78.48 23.81
N PRO A 928 21.19 -78.38 25.05
CA PRO A 928 20.50 -77.86 26.22
C PRO A 928 20.25 -76.35 26.16
N GLY A 929 19.46 -75.81 27.09
CA GLY A 929 19.28 -74.37 27.26
C GLY A 929 18.31 -73.69 26.28
N ARG A 930 17.55 -74.42 25.46
CA ARG A 930 16.60 -73.83 24.49
C ARG A 930 15.68 -72.78 25.12
N ASN A 931 15.08 -73.09 26.26
CA ASN A 931 14.15 -72.19 26.95
C ASN A 931 14.86 -70.94 27.51
N ALA A 932 16.07 -71.08 28.06
CA ALA A 932 16.92 -69.97 28.49
C ALA A 932 17.27 -69.04 27.31
N ILE A 933 17.68 -69.59 26.16
CA ILE A 933 17.95 -68.82 24.94
C ILE A 933 16.69 -68.07 24.47
N GLU A 934 15.53 -68.74 24.41
CA GLU A 934 14.29 -68.11 23.94
C GLU A 934 13.71 -67.07 24.91
N ASN A 935 13.99 -67.18 26.23
CA ASN A 935 13.64 -66.16 27.21
C ASN A 935 14.64 -64.98 27.20
N SER A 936 15.94 -65.27 27.21
CA SER A 936 17.00 -64.26 27.12
C SER A 936 16.87 -63.41 25.85
N LEU A 937 16.62 -64.03 24.69
CA LEU A 937 16.33 -63.30 23.45
C LEU A 937 15.08 -62.42 23.57
N ARG A 938 14.02 -62.90 24.22
CA ARG A 938 12.77 -62.13 24.38
C ARG A 938 13.00 -60.85 25.18
N GLU A 939 13.75 -60.93 26.28
CA GLU A 939 14.00 -59.77 27.14
C GLU A 939 15.04 -58.81 26.53
N VAL A 940 16.09 -59.33 25.90
CA VAL A 940 17.07 -58.53 25.15
C VAL A 940 16.40 -57.82 23.96
N GLU A 941 15.57 -58.51 23.18
CA GLU A 941 14.78 -57.87 22.12
C GLU A 941 13.77 -56.85 22.66
N ARG A 942 13.12 -57.11 23.79
CA ARG A 942 12.15 -56.18 24.39
C ARG A 942 12.80 -54.87 24.81
N LEU A 943 14.04 -54.90 25.31
CA LEU A 943 14.83 -53.69 25.54
C LEU A 943 15.30 -53.02 24.23
N LEU A 944 15.79 -53.79 23.26
CA LEU A 944 16.27 -53.28 21.96
C LEU A 944 15.15 -52.70 21.06
N ARG A 945 13.87 -52.80 21.46
CA ARG A 945 12.71 -52.18 20.80
C ARG A 945 12.30 -50.84 21.45
N LEU A 946 13.04 -50.35 22.46
CA LEU A 946 12.78 -49.07 23.12
C LEU A 946 13.74 -48.01 22.54
N ASP A 947 13.26 -47.27 21.52
CA ASP A 947 14.03 -46.21 20.83
C ASP A 947 14.22 -44.93 21.67
N ASP A 948 13.48 -44.78 22.77
CA ASP A 948 13.55 -43.63 23.69
C ASP A 948 14.38 -43.94 24.94
N SER A 949 15.33 -43.06 25.28
CA SER A 949 16.25 -43.27 26.40
C SER A 949 15.56 -43.28 27.75
N PHE A 950 14.50 -42.50 27.94
CA PHE A 950 13.79 -42.42 29.22
C PHE A 950 13.00 -43.69 29.50
N ASP A 951 12.18 -44.15 28.56
CA ASP A 951 11.42 -45.39 28.76
C ASP A 951 12.37 -46.61 28.78
N PHE A 952 13.49 -46.60 28.03
CA PHE A 952 14.57 -47.60 28.16
C PHE A 952 15.18 -47.64 29.57
N PHE A 953 15.71 -46.52 30.07
CA PHE A 953 16.40 -46.50 31.38
C PHE A 953 15.45 -46.77 32.55
N LYS A 954 14.20 -46.32 32.45
CA LYS A 954 13.13 -46.67 33.40
C LYS A 954 12.84 -48.17 33.40
N THR A 955 12.81 -48.82 32.24
CA THR A 955 12.66 -50.28 32.14
C THR A 955 13.87 -51.00 32.74
N VAL A 956 15.10 -50.64 32.37
CA VAL A 956 16.34 -51.21 32.92
C VAL A 956 16.43 -51.06 34.45
N ALA A 957 16.09 -49.88 34.97
CA ALA A 957 16.14 -49.62 36.41
C ALA A 957 15.04 -50.35 37.22
N SER A 958 13.90 -50.67 36.58
CA SER A 958 12.77 -51.37 37.22
C SER A 958 12.83 -52.90 37.11
N GLN A 959 13.60 -53.43 36.15
CA GLN A 959 13.77 -54.87 35.90
C GLN A 959 15.22 -55.34 36.10
N GLN A 960 15.95 -54.69 37.01
CA GLN A 960 17.35 -55.02 37.33
C GLN A 960 17.55 -56.52 37.54
N ASP A 961 16.75 -57.14 38.41
CA ASP A 961 16.91 -58.54 38.81
C ASP A 961 16.74 -59.47 37.60
N THR A 962 15.70 -59.25 36.78
CA THR A 962 15.47 -60.00 35.52
C THR A 962 16.60 -59.82 34.49
N LEU A 963 17.31 -58.69 34.50
CA LEU A 963 18.46 -58.49 33.62
C LEU A 963 19.73 -59.17 34.16
N LEU A 964 19.86 -59.32 35.48
CA LEU A 964 20.90 -60.14 36.10
C LEU A 964 20.63 -61.64 35.85
N ASP A 965 19.38 -62.10 35.97
CA ASP A 965 18.97 -63.47 35.59
C ASP A 965 19.38 -63.77 34.13
N VAL A 966 19.17 -62.81 33.22
CA VAL A 966 19.57 -62.90 31.80
C VAL A 966 21.09 -62.84 31.59
N GLU A 967 21.87 -62.18 32.46
CA GLU A 967 23.33 -62.28 32.43
C GLU A 967 23.80 -63.67 32.84
N GLU A 968 23.21 -64.26 33.89
CA GLU A 968 23.55 -65.61 34.36
C GLU A 968 23.21 -66.67 33.29
N ASP A 969 22.00 -66.63 32.73
CA ASP A 969 21.58 -67.47 31.59
C ASP A 969 22.55 -67.30 30.41
N TYR A 970 22.80 -66.06 29.97
CA TYR A 970 23.70 -65.77 28.85
C TYR A 970 25.13 -66.27 29.10
N ARG A 971 25.65 -66.11 30.32
CA ARG A 971 27.01 -66.52 30.71
C ARG A 971 27.15 -68.04 30.65
N ASP A 972 26.23 -68.78 31.26
CA ASP A 972 26.27 -70.25 31.25
C ASP A 972 26.05 -70.81 29.83
N LEU A 973 25.17 -70.20 29.04
CA LEU A 973 24.98 -70.52 27.62
C LEU A 973 26.25 -70.25 26.79
N ASN A 974 26.90 -69.11 26.99
CA ASN A 974 28.11 -68.73 26.27
C ASN A 974 29.27 -69.68 26.61
N ASP A 975 29.50 -69.95 27.90
CA ASP A 975 30.52 -70.91 28.33
C ASP A 975 30.23 -72.33 27.80
N PHE A 976 28.96 -72.74 27.75
CA PHE A 976 28.58 -73.99 27.10
C PHE A 976 28.94 -74.00 25.60
N PHE A 977 28.41 -73.04 24.81
CA PHE A 977 28.56 -73.03 23.36
C PHE A 977 29.97 -72.66 22.86
N THR A 978 30.84 -72.11 23.72
CA THR A 978 32.25 -71.79 23.38
C THR A 978 33.27 -72.76 23.97
N LYS A 979 33.06 -73.30 25.18
CA LYS A 979 34.05 -74.13 25.89
C LYS A 979 33.63 -75.60 26.06
N GLN A 980 32.35 -75.88 26.34
CA GLN A 980 31.89 -77.23 26.71
C GLN A 980 31.21 -78.02 25.57
N LEU A 981 30.93 -77.37 24.43
CA LEU A 981 30.21 -77.94 23.29
C LEU A 981 30.81 -79.25 22.77
N THR A 982 32.14 -79.39 22.81
CA THR A 982 32.87 -80.61 22.43
C THR A 982 32.59 -81.77 23.38
N THR A 983 32.53 -81.52 24.70
CA THR A 983 32.19 -82.53 25.72
C THR A 983 30.72 -82.98 25.60
N TRP A 984 29.81 -82.08 25.21
CA TRP A 984 28.43 -82.47 24.88
C TRP A 984 28.36 -83.38 23.64
N GLN A 985 29.08 -83.04 22.58
CA GLN A 985 29.17 -83.88 21.38
C GLN A 985 29.83 -85.24 21.68
N GLN A 986 30.79 -85.29 22.60
CA GLN A 986 31.38 -86.55 23.08
C GLN A 986 30.39 -87.39 23.88
N LEU A 987 29.53 -86.78 24.72
CA LEU A 987 28.44 -87.47 25.42
C LEU A 987 27.43 -88.07 24.43
N GLU A 988 26.97 -87.29 23.46
CA GLU A 988 26.04 -87.73 22.42
C GLU A 988 26.64 -88.86 21.55
N GLN A 989 27.88 -88.70 21.09
CA GLN A 989 28.60 -89.74 20.33
C GLN A 989 28.82 -91.01 21.16
N ALA A 990 29.12 -90.88 22.46
CA ALA A 990 29.28 -92.01 23.36
C ALA A 990 27.95 -92.77 23.53
N LEU A 991 26.85 -92.09 23.82
CA LEU A 991 25.52 -92.70 23.95
C LEU A 991 25.13 -93.44 22.66
N ASN A 992 25.29 -92.80 21.49
CA ASN A 992 25.02 -93.40 20.19
C ASN A 992 25.92 -94.62 19.88
N ARG A 993 27.21 -94.55 20.22
CA ARG A 993 28.17 -95.66 20.06
C ARG A 993 27.83 -96.85 20.97
N PHE A 994 27.45 -96.60 22.21
CA PHE A 994 27.10 -97.65 23.17
C PHE A 994 25.70 -98.24 22.94
N ALA A 995 24.79 -97.52 22.26
CA ALA A 995 23.47 -98.03 21.88
C ALA A 995 23.52 -99.38 21.15
N VAL A 996 24.54 -99.58 20.30
CA VAL A 996 24.78 -100.80 19.51
C VAL A 996 24.90 -102.07 20.37
N ASN A 997 25.43 -101.95 21.59
CA ASN A 997 25.63 -103.06 22.54
C ASN A 997 24.83 -102.86 23.84
N ARG A 998 23.85 -101.95 23.87
CA ARG A 998 23.11 -101.51 25.07
C ARG A 998 22.58 -102.67 25.91
N LEU A 999 21.94 -103.65 25.26
CA LEU A 999 21.34 -104.82 25.92
C LEU A 999 22.36 -105.73 26.62
N GLU A 1000 23.63 -105.69 26.25
CA GLU A 1000 24.71 -106.40 26.96
C GLU A 1000 25.37 -105.53 28.04
N LEU A 1001 25.46 -104.21 27.81
CA LEU A 1001 25.98 -103.24 28.79
C LEU A 1001 25.06 -103.12 30.01
N GLU A 1002 23.75 -103.11 29.81
CA GLU A 1002 22.74 -103.04 30.90
C GLU A 1002 22.75 -104.28 31.83
N LYS A 1003 23.38 -105.39 31.41
CA LYS A 1003 23.60 -106.58 32.26
C LYS A 1003 24.77 -106.42 33.23
N ASN A 1004 25.63 -105.42 33.04
CA ASN A 1004 26.74 -105.11 33.93
C ASN A 1004 26.37 -103.90 34.81
N THR A 1005 26.28 -104.09 36.13
CA THR A 1005 25.80 -103.06 37.07
C THR A 1005 26.57 -101.75 37.01
N GLN A 1006 27.89 -101.78 36.78
CA GLN A 1006 28.73 -100.59 36.68
C GLN A 1006 28.48 -99.82 35.38
N ALA A 1007 28.36 -100.52 34.25
CA ALA A 1007 28.00 -99.91 32.98
C ALA A 1007 26.54 -99.42 32.97
N GLN A 1008 25.62 -100.14 33.59
CA GLN A 1008 24.22 -99.72 33.74
C GLN A 1008 24.11 -98.39 34.50
N GLN A 1009 24.84 -98.23 35.60
CA GLN A 1009 24.87 -96.98 36.38
C GLN A 1009 25.52 -95.83 35.58
N ALA A 1010 26.66 -96.07 34.93
CA ALA A 1010 27.32 -95.05 34.12
C ALA A 1010 26.48 -94.63 32.90
N LEU A 1011 25.77 -95.57 32.26
CA LEU A 1011 24.88 -95.29 31.13
C LEU A 1011 23.67 -94.46 31.57
N ALA A 1012 23.04 -94.84 32.69
CA ALA A 1012 21.90 -94.09 33.25
C ALA A 1012 22.28 -92.66 33.63
N GLU A 1013 23.48 -92.44 34.17
CA GLU A 1013 23.96 -91.10 34.52
C GLU A 1013 24.32 -90.28 33.27
N CYS A 1014 24.92 -90.88 32.24
CA CYS A 1014 25.09 -90.25 30.93
C CYS A 1014 23.73 -89.85 30.31
N GLU A 1015 22.70 -90.72 30.37
CA GLU A 1015 21.34 -90.39 29.92
C GLU A 1015 20.68 -89.30 30.80
N ARG A 1016 21.01 -89.22 32.10
CA ARG A 1016 20.55 -88.14 32.99
C ARG A 1016 21.16 -86.79 32.63
N ILE A 1017 22.48 -86.76 32.37
CA ILE A 1017 23.18 -85.55 31.91
C ILE A 1017 22.62 -85.11 30.54
N TYR A 1018 22.44 -86.04 29.61
CA TYR A 1018 21.96 -85.75 28.26
C TYR A 1018 20.49 -85.30 28.17
N ARG A 1019 19.69 -85.55 29.22
CA ARG A 1019 18.28 -85.12 29.33
C ARG A 1019 18.06 -83.94 30.29
N ALA A 1020 19.11 -83.43 30.94
CA ALA A 1020 18.99 -82.27 31.82
C ALA A 1020 18.91 -80.97 30.99
N GLU A 1021 17.99 -80.08 31.36
CA GLU A 1021 17.73 -78.83 30.64
C GLU A 1021 18.90 -77.83 30.73
N ALA A 1022 19.57 -77.81 31.88
CA ALA A 1022 20.79 -77.05 32.16
C ALA A 1022 21.89 -77.98 32.74
N PRO A 1023 22.67 -78.68 31.88
CA PRO A 1023 23.66 -79.67 32.31
C PRO A 1023 25.05 -79.09 32.59
N TYR A 1024 25.24 -77.77 32.46
CA TYR A 1024 26.55 -77.09 32.34
C TYR A 1024 27.56 -77.46 33.44
N ALA A 1025 27.12 -77.50 34.68
CA ALA A 1025 27.94 -77.87 35.85
C ALA A 1025 28.23 -79.39 35.97
N MET A 1026 27.49 -80.23 35.23
CA MET A 1026 27.60 -81.70 35.24
C MET A 1026 28.46 -82.26 34.11
N LEU A 1027 28.80 -81.46 33.07
CA LEU A 1027 29.57 -81.94 31.92
C LEU A 1027 30.99 -82.38 32.27
N ASN A 1028 31.55 -81.87 33.37
CA ASN A 1028 32.84 -82.31 33.92
C ASN A 1028 32.87 -83.80 34.37
N GLN A 1029 31.71 -84.46 34.49
CA GLN A 1029 31.62 -85.89 34.85
C GLN A 1029 31.63 -86.82 33.62
N VAL A 1030 31.35 -86.28 32.42
CA VAL A 1030 31.17 -87.04 31.17
C VAL A 1030 32.38 -87.92 30.87
N ASP A 1031 33.60 -87.37 30.89
CA ASP A 1031 34.82 -88.09 30.51
C ASP A 1031 35.05 -89.36 31.36
N GLY A 1032 34.75 -89.29 32.67
CA GLY A 1032 34.86 -90.43 33.58
C GLY A 1032 33.80 -91.51 33.33
N LEU A 1033 32.56 -91.10 33.04
CA LEU A 1033 31.45 -92.00 32.74
C LEU A 1033 31.64 -92.69 31.38
N VAL A 1034 32.00 -91.93 30.34
CA VAL A 1034 32.26 -92.44 28.99
C VAL A 1034 33.43 -93.42 28.99
N ARG A 1035 34.53 -93.10 29.69
CA ARG A 1035 35.66 -94.03 29.87
C ARG A 1035 35.24 -95.32 30.56
N THR A 1036 34.43 -95.25 31.62
CA THR A 1036 33.94 -96.43 32.34
C THR A 1036 33.12 -97.35 31.43
N LEU A 1037 32.28 -96.77 30.56
CA LEU A 1037 31.51 -97.51 29.56
C LEU A 1037 32.41 -98.14 28.49
N ASP A 1038 33.46 -97.46 28.04
CA ASP A 1038 34.43 -98.00 27.08
C ASP A 1038 35.20 -99.20 27.64
N GLU A 1039 35.68 -99.14 28.89
CA GLU A 1039 36.43 -100.23 29.53
C GLU A 1039 35.60 -101.52 29.72
N VAL A 1040 34.27 -101.41 29.77
CA VAL A 1040 33.33 -102.55 29.80
C VAL A 1040 32.91 -103.00 28.40
N ASN A 1041 32.55 -102.06 27.52
CA ASN A 1041 32.10 -102.35 26.14
C ASN A 1041 33.17 -103.09 25.33
N ASN A 1042 34.41 -102.61 25.35
CA ASN A 1042 35.50 -103.22 24.59
C ASN A 1042 35.84 -104.64 25.09
N ARG A 1043 35.66 -104.91 26.39
CA ARG A 1043 35.82 -106.24 26.99
C ARG A 1043 34.75 -107.22 26.49
N LEU A 1044 33.49 -106.78 26.48
CA LEU A 1044 32.36 -107.57 25.96
C LEU A 1044 32.52 -107.88 24.46
N ILE A 1045 32.94 -106.91 23.65
CA ILE A 1045 33.18 -107.12 22.21
C ILE A 1045 34.28 -108.18 22.00
N GLU A 1046 35.38 -108.08 22.73
CA GLU A 1046 36.55 -108.95 22.53
C GLU A 1046 36.28 -110.41 22.94
N GLU A 1047 35.56 -110.67 24.04
CA GLU A 1047 35.12 -112.04 24.38
C GLU A 1047 34.29 -112.69 23.27
N LYS A 1048 33.32 -111.93 22.70
CA LYS A 1048 32.43 -112.44 21.65
C LYS A 1048 33.17 -112.63 20.33
N ARG A 1049 34.10 -111.73 20.01
CA ARG A 1049 34.99 -111.82 18.84
C ARG A 1049 35.86 -113.08 18.89
N GLN A 1050 36.50 -113.37 20.02
CA GLN A 1050 37.35 -114.56 20.18
C GLN A 1050 36.54 -115.86 20.01
N HIS A 1051 35.34 -115.94 20.60
CA HIS A 1051 34.42 -117.06 20.40
C HIS A 1051 34.01 -117.24 18.93
N ALA A 1052 33.71 -116.13 18.23
CA ALA A 1052 33.29 -116.17 16.83
C ALA A 1052 34.42 -116.59 15.87
N ILE A 1053 35.64 -116.10 16.08
CA ILE A 1053 36.82 -116.47 15.28
C ILE A 1053 37.08 -117.97 15.36
N ALA A 1054 37.04 -118.58 16.55
CA ALA A 1054 37.26 -120.01 16.74
C ALA A 1054 36.26 -120.89 15.95
N ARG A 1055 35.01 -120.44 15.80
CA ARG A 1055 34.02 -121.12 14.94
C ARG A 1055 34.31 -120.96 13.45
N ILE A 1056 34.81 -119.82 13.00
CA ILE A 1056 35.14 -119.60 11.57
C ILE A 1056 36.38 -120.44 11.18
N ASP A 1057 37.40 -120.52 12.03
CA ASP A 1057 38.57 -121.39 11.81
C ASP A 1057 38.16 -122.87 11.66
N THR A 1058 37.16 -123.33 12.43
CA THR A 1058 36.59 -124.68 12.32
C THR A 1058 35.97 -124.95 10.94
N ARG A 1059 35.44 -123.91 10.25
CA ARG A 1059 34.88 -124.04 8.88
C ARG A 1059 35.97 -123.98 7.80
N ILE A 1060 36.95 -123.08 7.95
CA ILE A 1060 38.12 -122.99 7.06
C ILE A 1060 38.82 -124.35 6.97
N ALA A 1061 38.95 -125.07 8.09
CA ALA A 1061 39.50 -126.42 8.13
C ALA A 1061 38.72 -127.45 7.28
N LYS A 1062 37.38 -127.38 7.23
CA LYS A 1062 36.55 -128.28 6.39
C LYS A 1062 36.76 -128.03 4.90
N VAL A 1063 36.65 -126.78 4.46
CA VAL A 1063 36.78 -126.41 3.04
C VAL A 1063 38.17 -126.79 2.53
N SER A 1064 39.21 -126.56 3.35
CA SER A 1064 40.58 -127.01 3.06
C SER A 1064 40.69 -128.52 2.80
N ALA A 1065 39.92 -129.35 3.54
CA ALA A 1065 39.94 -130.80 3.37
C ALA A 1065 39.25 -131.27 2.08
N GLU A 1066 38.19 -130.59 1.61
CA GLU A 1066 37.57 -130.90 0.31
C GLU A 1066 38.43 -130.42 -0.87
N ILE A 1067 39.11 -129.27 -0.75
CA ILE A 1067 40.10 -128.80 -1.74
C ILE A 1067 41.21 -129.86 -1.91
N ALA A 1068 41.72 -130.43 -0.82
CA ALA A 1068 42.73 -131.49 -0.88
C ALA A 1068 42.23 -132.77 -1.60
N LYS A 1069 40.97 -133.17 -1.38
CA LYS A 1069 40.35 -134.32 -2.08
C LYS A 1069 40.12 -134.08 -3.57
N SER A 1070 40.03 -132.82 -4.00
CA SER A 1070 39.64 -132.46 -5.38
C SER A 1070 40.62 -132.88 -6.47
N GLY A 1071 41.89 -133.14 -6.13
CA GLY A 1071 42.97 -133.43 -7.07
C GLY A 1071 43.46 -132.24 -7.91
N ILE A 1072 42.87 -131.05 -7.77
CA ILE A 1072 43.20 -129.85 -8.58
C ILE A 1072 43.73 -128.66 -7.75
N GLY A 1073 44.04 -128.89 -6.47
CA GLY A 1073 44.43 -127.84 -5.52
C GLY A 1073 45.79 -127.19 -5.84
N THR A 1074 45.79 -126.13 -6.65
CA THR A 1074 46.92 -125.21 -6.76
C THR A 1074 46.91 -124.20 -5.61
N ALA A 1075 48.02 -123.49 -5.38
CA ALA A 1075 48.08 -122.42 -4.39
C ALA A 1075 47.07 -121.29 -4.70
N GLU A 1076 46.92 -120.93 -5.98
CA GLU A 1076 45.98 -119.89 -6.44
C GLU A 1076 44.52 -120.30 -6.22
N LEU A 1077 44.16 -121.55 -6.56
CA LEU A 1077 42.79 -122.05 -6.35
C LEU A 1077 42.49 -122.19 -4.86
N SER A 1078 43.43 -122.73 -4.07
CA SER A 1078 43.26 -122.88 -2.62
C SER A 1078 43.09 -121.52 -1.93
N ASN A 1079 43.85 -120.51 -2.37
CA ASN A 1079 43.66 -119.13 -1.92
C ASN A 1079 42.27 -118.60 -2.31
N ARG A 1080 41.90 -118.65 -3.60
CA ARG A 1080 40.59 -118.17 -4.10
C ARG A 1080 39.39 -118.74 -3.33
N LEU A 1081 39.46 -119.99 -2.89
CA LEU A 1081 38.37 -120.68 -2.19
C LEU A 1081 38.39 -120.51 -0.66
N LEU A 1082 39.52 -120.18 -0.04
CA LEU A 1082 39.61 -119.95 1.41
C LEU A 1082 39.57 -118.46 1.77
N HIS A 1083 39.94 -117.58 0.83
CA HIS A 1083 39.97 -116.13 1.00
C HIS A 1083 38.63 -115.54 1.48
N PRO A 1084 37.43 -115.95 1.01
CA PRO A 1084 36.18 -115.38 1.50
C PRO A 1084 35.95 -115.65 3.01
N LEU A 1085 36.26 -116.86 3.48
CA LEU A 1085 36.15 -117.20 4.91
C LEU A 1085 37.25 -116.53 5.75
N GLN A 1086 38.44 -116.31 5.19
CA GLN A 1086 39.51 -115.53 5.83
C GLN A 1086 39.15 -114.03 5.91
N GLN A 1087 38.52 -113.47 4.88
CA GLN A 1087 37.94 -112.13 4.90
C GLN A 1087 36.82 -112.04 5.94
N LEU A 1088 35.94 -113.04 6.05
CA LEU A 1088 34.92 -113.08 7.10
C LEU A 1088 35.53 -113.06 8.51
N LYS A 1089 36.62 -113.82 8.74
CA LYS A 1089 37.38 -113.78 9.99
C LYS A 1089 37.98 -112.39 10.27
N ALA A 1090 38.45 -111.68 9.24
CA ALA A 1090 38.90 -110.28 9.36
C ALA A 1090 37.74 -109.30 9.63
N SER A 1091 36.56 -109.50 9.01
CA SER A 1091 35.37 -108.69 9.29
C SER A 1091 34.88 -108.86 10.73
N VAL A 1092 34.91 -110.09 11.27
CA VAL A 1092 34.61 -110.36 12.68
C VAL A 1092 35.66 -109.74 13.62
N SER A 1093 36.94 -109.73 13.23
CA SER A 1093 37.98 -109.06 14.04
C SER A 1093 37.90 -107.53 14.03
N GLN A 1094 37.18 -106.94 13.08
CA GLN A 1094 36.94 -105.49 12.97
C GLN A 1094 35.56 -105.04 13.47
N SER A 1095 34.56 -105.93 13.51
CA SER A 1095 33.21 -105.57 13.98
C SER A 1095 33.20 -105.15 15.46
N VAL A 1096 32.36 -104.15 15.76
CA VAL A 1096 32.15 -103.56 17.10
C VAL A 1096 30.77 -103.87 17.68
N SER A 1097 29.90 -104.56 16.93
CA SER A 1097 28.56 -104.95 17.36
C SER A 1097 28.54 -106.41 17.76
N VAL A 1098 28.10 -106.71 18.99
CA VAL A 1098 27.93 -108.09 19.47
C VAL A 1098 26.90 -108.85 18.62
N ALA A 1099 25.85 -108.17 18.15
CA ALA A 1099 24.85 -108.76 17.25
C ALA A 1099 25.42 -109.08 15.86
N GLN A 1100 26.20 -108.17 15.27
CA GLN A 1100 26.84 -108.42 13.96
C GLN A 1100 27.89 -109.53 14.05
N ILE A 1101 28.71 -109.56 15.11
CA ILE A 1101 29.65 -110.66 15.38
C ILE A 1101 28.91 -112.01 15.42
N TYR A 1102 27.75 -112.06 16.08
CA TYR A 1102 26.93 -113.26 16.13
C TYR A 1102 26.39 -113.67 14.73
N GLN A 1103 25.82 -112.71 13.98
CA GLN A 1103 25.28 -112.98 12.64
C GLN A 1103 26.35 -113.48 11.66
N LEU A 1104 27.51 -112.82 11.61
CA LEU A 1104 28.64 -113.22 10.75
C LEU A 1104 29.14 -114.62 11.11
N GLN A 1105 29.13 -114.99 12.40
CA GLN A 1105 29.50 -116.33 12.90
C GLN A 1105 28.48 -117.42 12.51
N THR A 1106 27.19 -117.09 12.40
CA THR A 1106 26.12 -118.07 12.16
C THR A 1106 25.68 -118.18 10.72
N GLU A 1107 25.31 -117.07 10.07
CA GLU A 1107 24.66 -117.04 8.75
C GLU A 1107 25.69 -116.95 7.63
N THR A 1108 26.41 -115.82 7.53
CA THR A 1108 27.40 -115.57 6.47
C THR A 1108 28.52 -116.63 6.44
N ALA A 1109 28.85 -117.20 7.60
CA ALA A 1109 29.81 -118.31 7.70
C ALA A 1109 29.29 -119.65 7.13
N VAL A 1110 27.98 -119.85 6.97
CA VAL A 1110 27.41 -120.99 6.23
C VAL A 1110 27.47 -120.71 4.74
N ASP A 1111 26.97 -119.55 4.29
CA ASP A 1111 26.83 -119.25 2.86
C ASP A 1111 28.19 -119.26 2.15
N LEU A 1112 29.22 -118.66 2.77
CA LEU A 1112 30.60 -118.70 2.25
C LEU A 1112 31.27 -120.08 2.35
N GLU A 1113 30.79 -120.97 3.24
CA GLU A 1113 31.21 -122.39 3.26
C GLU A 1113 30.61 -123.13 2.05
N GLU A 1114 29.38 -122.82 1.64
CA GLU A 1114 28.73 -123.40 0.45
C GLU A 1114 29.32 -122.87 -0.87
N GLU A 1115 29.44 -121.55 -1.04
CA GLU A 1115 29.97 -120.93 -2.28
C GLU A 1115 31.38 -121.44 -2.61
N SER A 1116 32.20 -121.65 -1.59
CA SER A 1116 33.57 -122.16 -1.73
C SER A 1116 33.60 -123.61 -2.23
N LEU A 1117 32.59 -124.42 -1.88
CA LEU A 1117 32.46 -125.79 -2.37
C LEU A 1117 31.90 -125.83 -3.81
N ASP A 1118 31.01 -124.91 -4.17
CA ASP A 1118 30.49 -124.79 -5.54
C ASP A 1118 31.54 -124.25 -6.53
N ALA A 1119 32.34 -123.27 -6.11
CA ALA A 1119 33.44 -122.74 -6.91
C ALA A 1119 34.53 -123.80 -7.13
N LEU A 1120 34.79 -124.69 -6.15
CA LEU A 1120 35.66 -125.87 -6.31
C LEU A 1120 35.11 -126.84 -7.37
N HIS A 1121 33.81 -127.14 -7.31
CA HIS A 1121 33.12 -128.00 -8.27
C HIS A 1121 33.18 -127.45 -9.71
N ASN A 1122 33.02 -126.13 -9.86
CA ASN A 1122 33.14 -125.47 -11.16
C ASN A 1122 34.59 -125.43 -11.69
N ALA A 1123 35.59 -125.26 -10.82
CA ALA A 1123 37.00 -125.30 -11.21
C ALA A 1123 37.42 -126.67 -11.77
N GLN A 1124 36.91 -127.77 -11.19
CA GLN A 1124 37.09 -129.12 -11.74
C GLN A 1124 36.46 -129.24 -13.15
N ALA A 1125 35.31 -128.61 -13.39
CA ALA A 1125 34.62 -128.64 -14.68
C ALA A 1125 35.35 -127.88 -15.80
N GLU A 1126 36.04 -126.78 -15.48
CA GLU A 1126 36.82 -126.04 -16.48
C GLU A 1126 38.14 -126.74 -16.85
N ALA A 1127 38.92 -127.18 -15.88
CA ALA A 1127 40.24 -127.72 -16.14
C ALA A 1127 40.19 -129.07 -16.90
N ALA A 1128 39.09 -129.81 -16.76
CA ALA A 1128 38.81 -130.98 -17.59
C ALA A 1128 38.59 -130.65 -19.09
N LYS A 1129 38.26 -129.40 -19.46
CA LYS A 1129 37.98 -128.99 -20.86
C LYS A 1129 39.20 -128.47 -21.63
N ARG A 1130 40.31 -128.13 -20.98
CA ARG A 1130 41.44 -127.37 -21.61
C ARG A 1130 42.50 -128.22 -22.35
N GLN A 1131 42.15 -129.40 -22.88
CA GLN A 1131 43.13 -130.44 -23.27
C GLN A 1131 43.21 -130.78 -24.79
N THR A 1132 42.82 -129.90 -25.70
CA THR A 1132 42.79 -130.16 -27.17
C THR A 1132 43.44 -129.03 -28.01
N PRO A 1133 44.42 -129.30 -28.92
CA PRO A 1133 45.21 -128.23 -29.58
C PRO A 1133 45.27 -128.21 -31.14
N ALA A 1134 45.31 -126.97 -31.68
CA ALA A 1134 46.16 -126.52 -32.83
C ALA A 1134 45.95 -127.17 -34.23
N PRO A 1135 46.69 -126.79 -35.33
CA PRO A 1135 47.69 -125.71 -35.48
C PRO A 1135 47.60 -124.82 -36.76
N ALA A 1136 48.30 -123.67 -36.75
CA ALA A 1136 48.94 -123.08 -37.95
C ALA A 1136 50.00 -122.02 -37.53
N GLY A 1137 51.17 -122.02 -38.19
CA GLY A 1137 52.19 -120.96 -38.10
C GLY A 1137 52.13 -119.98 -39.29
N ASN A 1138 53.08 -119.05 -39.47
CA ASN A 1138 54.32 -118.84 -38.74
C ASN A 1138 54.66 -117.35 -38.56
N THR A 1139 55.30 -117.10 -37.42
CA THR A 1139 56.12 -115.96 -37.03
C THR A 1139 57.05 -115.38 -38.11
N THR A 1140 57.08 -114.04 -38.19
CA THR A 1140 58.33 -113.26 -38.08
C THR A 1140 58.02 -111.91 -37.43
N THR A 1141 58.82 -111.51 -36.43
CA THR A 1141 58.72 -110.20 -35.76
C THR A 1141 59.13 -109.08 -36.70
N PRO A 1142 58.55 -107.88 -36.55
CA PRO A 1142 59.40 -106.79 -36.08
C PRO A 1142 58.76 -105.93 -34.97
N ALA A 1143 59.58 -105.44 -34.05
CA ALA A 1143 59.21 -104.33 -33.18
C ALA A 1143 59.47 -103.00 -33.90
N PRO A 1144 58.53 -102.04 -33.94
CA PRO A 1144 58.77 -100.71 -34.49
C PRO A 1144 58.73 -99.62 -33.40
N THR A 1145 59.90 -99.13 -32.97
CA THR A 1145 60.01 -97.86 -32.24
C THR A 1145 61.24 -97.06 -32.67
N SER A 1146 61.18 -96.45 -33.86
CA SER A 1146 61.90 -95.19 -34.17
C SER A 1146 61.53 -94.62 -35.55
N GLU A 1147 60.74 -93.54 -35.57
CA GLU A 1147 60.97 -92.40 -36.48
C GLU A 1147 60.77 -91.08 -35.70
N ASN A 1148 61.64 -90.93 -34.72
CA ASN A 1148 62.15 -89.65 -34.24
C ASN A 1148 63.68 -89.90 -34.16
N PRO A 1149 64.57 -88.95 -34.47
CA PRO A 1149 64.89 -88.01 -33.41
C PRO A 1149 65.42 -86.61 -33.81
N LYS A 1150 65.07 -85.64 -32.95
CA LYS A 1150 65.98 -84.60 -32.38
C LYS A 1150 66.45 -83.43 -33.27
N PRO A 1151 66.87 -82.31 -32.63
CA PRO A 1151 67.22 -81.06 -33.33
C PRO A 1151 68.67 -81.04 -33.83
N ALA A 1152 68.95 -80.10 -34.73
CA ALA A 1152 70.31 -79.73 -35.12
C ALA A 1152 70.76 -78.43 -34.39
N PRO A 1153 72.00 -78.33 -33.85
CA PRO A 1153 73.04 -79.36 -33.72
C PRO A 1153 73.64 -79.57 -32.30
N GLN A 1154 73.81 -80.86 -31.96
CA GLN A 1154 74.98 -81.47 -31.26
C GLN A 1154 75.21 -81.33 -29.73
N THR A 1155 75.66 -82.47 -29.15
CA THR A 1155 76.34 -82.72 -27.85
C THR A 1155 75.64 -82.40 -26.51
N ALA A 1156 75.80 -83.16 -25.40
CA ALA A 1156 76.16 -84.57 -25.10
C ALA A 1156 76.09 -84.80 -23.56
N PRO A 1157 75.93 -86.03 -22.99
CA PRO A 1157 75.72 -87.39 -23.55
C PRO A 1157 74.23 -87.85 -23.39
N GLY A 1158 73.75 -89.03 -22.92
CA GLY A 1158 74.27 -90.36 -22.50
C GLY A 1158 73.23 -91.14 -21.61
N ASP A 1159 73.25 -92.46 -21.38
CA ASP A 1159 73.84 -93.61 -22.12
C ASP A 1159 73.36 -95.01 -21.57
N LYS A 1160 72.91 -95.96 -22.44
CA LYS A 1160 72.78 -97.46 -22.26
C LYS A 1160 71.85 -98.10 -21.16
N ALA A 1161 71.48 -99.41 -21.14
CA ALA A 1161 71.21 -100.42 -22.21
C ALA A 1161 70.63 -101.81 -21.71
N TYR A 1162 69.51 -102.29 -22.32
CA TYR A 1162 69.35 -103.57 -23.09
C TYR A 1162 69.12 -105.04 -22.49
N ASP A 1163 67.88 -105.59 -22.67
CA ASP A 1163 67.37 -106.94 -23.19
C ASP A 1163 67.84 -108.37 -22.68
N PRO A 1164 67.30 -109.61 -23.07
CA PRO A 1164 65.97 -110.16 -23.60
C PRO A 1164 65.43 -111.59 -23.08
N HIS A 1165 64.24 -112.11 -23.56
CA HIS A 1165 63.76 -113.55 -23.86
C HIS A 1165 62.70 -114.47 -23.08
N THR A 1166 61.54 -114.83 -23.74
CA THR A 1166 60.71 -116.13 -23.89
C THR A 1166 59.86 -116.91 -22.78
N ALA A 1167 58.98 -117.91 -23.15
CA ALA A 1167 57.81 -118.47 -22.34
C ALA A 1167 57.18 -119.91 -22.66
N THR A 1168 56.12 -120.37 -21.90
CA THR A 1168 55.03 -121.45 -22.10
C THR A 1168 54.88 -122.70 -21.13
N ALA A 1169 53.78 -123.53 -21.18
CA ALA A 1169 53.10 -124.20 -20.00
C ALA A 1169 52.49 -125.70 -20.11
N PRO A 1170 51.33 -126.20 -19.52
CA PRO A 1170 51.23 -127.50 -18.75
C PRO A 1170 50.07 -128.54 -19.07
N ALA A 1171 49.61 -129.43 -18.11
CA ALA A 1171 48.83 -130.70 -18.29
C ALA A 1171 47.44 -130.92 -17.53
N ALA A 1172 46.95 -132.18 -17.33
CA ALA A 1172 45.52 -132.64 -17.34
C ALA A 1172 44.71 -132.89 -16.00
N VAL A 1173 43.36 -132.97 -16.10
CA VAL A 1173 42.35 -133.02 -14.97
C VAL A 1173 41.07 -133.88 -15.21
N ASN A 1174 40.44 -134.37 -14.11
CA ASN A 1174 39.14 -135.11 -14.04
C ASN A 1174 37.87 -134.23 -14.14
N ALA A 1175 36.81 -134.72 -14.81
CA ALA A 1175 35.53 -134.01 -14.98
C ALA A 1175 34.45 -134.33 -13.90
N PRO A 1176 33.81 -133.33 -13.27
CA PRO A 1176 32.70 -133.50 -12.33
C PRO A 1176 31.33 -133.53 -13.04
N LYS A 1177 30.34 -134.19 -12.43
CA LYS A 1177 28.96 -134.21 -12.94
C LYS A 1177 28.18 -132.97 -12.46
N PRO A 1178 27.46 -132.24 -13.33
CA PRO A 1178 26.75 -131.02 -12.97
C PRO A 1178 25.72 -131.24 -11.86
N VAL A 1179 25.42 -130.21 -11.07
CA VAL A 1179 24.44 -130.27 -9.98
C VAL A 1179 23.18 -129.49 -10.34
N ALA A 1180 22.02 -130.04 -10.02
CA ALA A 1180 20.71 -129.38 -10.08
C ALA A 1180 20.20 -129.16 -8.66
N ARG A 1181 20.00 -127.89 -8.27
CA ARG A 1181 19.34 -127.53 -7.02
C ARG A 1181 17.86 -127.33 -7.29
N VAL A 1182 17.01 -128.17 -6.68
CA VAL A 1182 15.55 -128.03 -6.78
C VAL A 1182 15.05 -127.62 -5.40
N ARG A 1183 14.55 -126.39 -5.30
CA ARG A 1183 13.93 -125.83 -4.10
C ARG A 1183 12.44 -126.14 -4.12
N VAL A 1184 11.94 -126.79 -3.07
CA VAL A 1184 10.54 -127.24 -3.01
C VAL A 1184 9.56 -126.05 -3.03
N SER A 1185 9.94 -124.93 -2.39
CA SER A 1185 9.21 -123.65 -2.39
C SER A 1185 9.01 -123.06 -3.79
N ASP A 1186 10.04 -123.14 -4.63
CA ASP A 1186 10.14 -122.38 -5.87
C ASP A 1186 9.35 -123.04 -7.00
N VAL A 1187 9.04 -124.33 -6.86
CA VAL A 1187 8.12 -125.05 -7.76
C VAL A 1187 6.68 -124.85 -7.33
N LEU A 1188 6.40 -124.89 -6.01
CA LEU A 1188 5.08 -124.64 -5.44
C LEU A 1188 4.50 -123.29 -5.91
N SER A 1189 5.31 -122.23 -5.86
CA SER A 1189 4.91 -120.88 -6.24
C SER A 1189 4.63 -120.65 -7.73
N ARG A 1190 4.96 -121.60 -8.62
CA ARG A 1190 4.64 -121.50 -10.07
C ARG A 1190 3.26 -122.00 -10.42
N VAL A 1191 2.78 -123.00 -9.67
CA VAL A 1191 1.52 -123.70 -9.91
C VAL A 1191 0.42 -123.31 -8.93
N HIS A 1192 0.80 -122.70 -7.79
CA HIS A 1192 -0.15 -122.12 -6.84
C HIS A 1192 0.28 -120.73 -6.36
N SER A 1193 -0.69 -119.83 -6.19
CA SER A 1193 -0.49 -118.48 -5.65
C SER A 1193 -0.93 -118.33 -4.19
N GLY A 1194 -1.57 -119.36 -3.62
CA GLY A 1194 -1.91 -119.45 -2.20
C GLY A 1194 -0.80 -120.06 -1.34
N VAL A 1195 -0.86 -119.82 -0.02
CA VAL A 1195 0.06 -120.43 0.96
C VAL A 1195 -0.29 -121.89 1.24
N TYR A 1196 -1.56 -122.27 1.08
CA TYR A 1196 -2.08 -123.61 1.29
C TYR A 1196 -2.76 -124.12 0.03
N LEU A 1197 -2.49 -125.37 -0.34
CA LEU A 1197 -3.18 -126.10 -1.41
C LEU A 1197 -4.48 -126.66 -0.80
N GLU A 1198 -5.63 -126.15 -1.23
CA GLU A 1198 -6.94 -126.46 -0.61
C GLU A 1198 -7.84 -127.33 -1.49
N SER A 1199 -7.50 -127.50 -2.78
CA SER A 1199 -8.12 -128.50 -3.65
C SER A 1199 -7.11 -129.53 -4.18
N GLN A 1200 -7.58 -130.76 -4.42
CA GLN A 1200 -6.73 -131.84 -4.95
C GLN A 1200 -6.08 -131.46 -6.29
N ALA A 1201 -6.77 -130.68 -7.12
CA ALA A 1201 -6.26 -130.20 -8.40
C ALA A 1201 -5.01 -129.32 -8.27
N GLU A 1202 -4.89 -128.55 -7.17
CA GLU A 1202 -3.69 -127.75 -6.87
C GLU A 1202 -2.52 -128.64 -6.41
N VAL A 1203 -2.81 -129.66 -5.57
CA VAL A 1203 -1.80 -130.61 -5.08
C VAL A 1203 -1.21 -131.44 -6.21
N ASP A 1204 -2.06 -131.97 -7.09
CA ASP A 1204 -1.63 -132.78 -8.23
C ASP A 1204 -0.80 -131.92 -9.21
N ALA A 1205 -1.22 -130.68 -9.48
CA ALA A 1205 -0.47 -129.74 -10.31
C ALA A 1205 0.92 -129.39 -9.74
N PHE A 1206 1.03 -129.19 -8.42
CA PHE A 1206 2.33 -128.99 -7.76
C PHE A 1206 3.24 -130.22 -7.86
N MET A 1207 2.71 -131.41 -7.53
CA MET A 1207 3.50 -132.63 -7.46
C MET A 1207 3.97 -133.13 -8.83
N ASP A 1208 3.16 -132.97 -9.88
CA ASP A 1208 3.58 -133.27 -11.25
C ASP A 1208 4.67 -132.30 -11.72
N GLU A 1209 4.57 -131.00 -11.45
CA GLU A 1209 5.62 -130.04 -11.85
C GLU A 1209 6.93 -130.27 -11.08
N LEU A 1210 6.87 -130.58 -9.79
CA LEU A 1210 8.06 -130.92 -8.98
C LEU A 1210 8.70 -132.23 -9.44
N ARG A 1211 7.92 -133.27 -9.73
CA ARG A 1211 8.42 -134.52 -10.33
C ARG A 1211 9.15 -134.25 -11.63
N LYS A 1212 8.50 -133.52 -12.53
CA LYS A 1212 8.95 -133.20 -13.90
C LYS A 1212 10.25 -132.39 -13.90
N GLU A 1213 10.44 -131.48 -12.93
CA GLU A 1213 11.69 -130.72 -12.76
C GLU A 1213 12.83 -131.55 -12.14
N LEU A 1214 12.53 -132.45 -11.20
CA LEU A 1214 13.49 -133.41 -10.63
C LEU A 1214 13.95 -134.46 -11.66
N GLU A 1215 13.00 -135.14 -12.31
CA GLU A 1215 13.26 -136.18 -13.31
C GLU A 1215 13.87 -135.58 -14.60
N GLY A 1216 13.43 -134.38 -15.00
CA GLY A 1216 14.07 -133.60 -16.07
C GLY A 1216 15.52 -133.21 -15.74
N SER A 1217 15.83 -132.92 -14.47
CA SER A 1217 17.20 -132.65 -14.03
C SER A 1217 18.09 -133.90 -14.03
N LEU A 1218 17.57 -135.03 -13.55
CA LEU A 1218 18.30 -136.31 -13.52
C LEU A 1218 18.55 -136.87 -14.93
N SER A 1219 17.53 -136.84 -15.80
CA SER A 1219 17.64 -137.29 -17.20
C SER A 1219 18.57 -136.41 -18.04
N ALA A 1220 18.67 -135.11 -17.72
CA ALA A 1220 19.71 -134.20 -18.23
C ALA A 1220 21.12 -134.45 -17.63
N GLY A 1221 21.35 -135.57 -16.93
CA GLY A 1221 22.67 -136.01 -16.44
C GLY A 1221 23.18 -135.30 -15.19
N LYS A 1222 22.32 -134.56 -14.47
CA LYS A 1222 22.70 -133.77 -13.29
C LYS A 1222 22.53 -134.56 -11.98
N ARG A 1223 23.37 -134.30 -10.98
CA ARG A 1223 23.17 -134.73 -9.59
C ARG A 1223 22.13 -133.80 -8.95
N VAL A 1224 21.05 -134.31 -8.38
CA VAL A 1224 20.08 -133.45 -7.68
C VAL A 1224 20.50 -133.20 -6.23
N GLN A 1225 20.36 -131.94 -5.78
CA GLN A 1225 20.37 -131.52 -4.39
C GLN A 1225 19.01 -130.85 -4.10
N VAL A 1226 18.14 -131.53 -3.37
CA VAL A 1226 16.86 -130.94 -2.93
C VAL A 1226 17.13 -129.96 -1.77
N ARG A 1227 16.40 -128.85 -1.73
CA ARG A 1227 16.41 -127.86 -0.64
C ARG A 1227 15.00 -127.40 -0.28
#